data_AF-A0A2T3JNL2-F1
#
_entry.id   AF-A0A2T3JNL2-F1
#
_cell.length_a   1.000
_cell.length_b   1.000
_cell.length_c   1.000
_cell.angle_alpha   90.00
_cell.angle_beta   90.00
_cell.angle_gamma   90.00
#
_symmetry.space_group_name_H-M   'P 1'
#
loop_
_entity.id
_entity.type
_entity.pdbx_description
1 polymer ?
#
loop_
_entity_poly.entity_id
_entity_poly.type
_entity_poly.pdbx_seq_one_letter_code
_entity_poly.pdbx_strand_id
1 'polypeptide(L)'
;MNNLAAESDLRQLQSSEQRDPIFYWIIALIGAFVLLPSFSLDYGVFESTSQEFKEAMGWSGMNISWLWFTMPLVLLIRPFQAQDKYAKKRHQFDISYAGFCVLFTLLSSWYTEQGLGYATIVLFITLGCVITLALARLEYLGGDIFVIGALVSIVSLISIFIIYPSIAIFVPMFQDDMGNFVMWQFVEILGRSQIIQIILNSIMLGTSVGVVATIFGLVFAIYTTRIAKRSAFIARIFSILPIVTPPFVVGLGVTLMLGRSGYITELMVDWFGLQHTNWLYGFTGIWMAQVLAFSPMSFMILDGAMKSLSPSLEEASYTLRANRYQTFFQIVMPLLKPALANSFLIIFVQSLADFSNPLVLGGSFDVLATQIYFYIAGAQLDYASASTLGAVLLIFSLAIFVIQYIWIGKRSYVTISGKSYRGDVQPLPTGLKYGVSGLLYFWMAFNILLYGSIVFGSFTVNWGVDYSLTLDNYINLFGMGFSEGAWPSLLTTMTYAGVAAPLTALFGLLIAYIVVRQQFHGKKVIEFATMLCFAVPGTVAGVSYILAFNDAPVYLTGTAVIVIISMVMRNIPVGIRAGIAGLGQLDKSLDEASLSLRANSFKTITHILIPLLRPAILSTLIYSFVRAMTTVSAIIFLVTPETRVATSYILNRVEDGEYGIAIAYGSVLIFVMLAIILIFDALVGEARVSRSKANNQD
;
A
#
# COMPACT_ATOMS: atom_id res chain seq x y z
N MET A 1 5.54 47.36 -41.82
CA MET A 1 6.06 47.99 -40.58
C MET A 1 4.98 48.32 -39.56
N ASN A 2 3.70 48.53 -39.93
CA ASN A 2 2.64 48.87 -38.95
C ASN A 2 2.07 47.71 -38.11
N ASN A 3 2.27 46.43 -38.49
CA ASN A 3 1.81 45.30 -37.66
C ASN A 3 2.75 44.93 -36.50
N LEU A 4 4.03 45.28 -36.58
CA LEU A 4 5.00 45.01 -35.50
C LEU A 4 4.88 46.01 -34.35
N ALA A 5 4.47 47.25 -34.64
CA ALA A 5 4.22 48.28 -33.63
C ALA A 5 2.91 48.02 -32.86
N ALA A 6 1.87 47.52 -33.54
CA ALA A 6 0.63 47.13 -32.88
C ALA A 6 0.80 45.91 -31.96
N GLU A 7 1.63 44.94 -32.33
CA GLU A 7 2.01 43.81 -31.46
C GLU A 7 2.89 44.25 -30.27
N SER A 8 3.76 45.26 -30.42
CA SER A 8 4.56 45.78 -29.31
C SER A 8 3.72 46.60 -28.32
N ASP A 9 2.76 47.37 -28.82
CA ASP A 9 1.88 48.20 -27.97
C ASP A 9 0.83 47.35 -27.23
N LEU A 10 0.34 46.26 -27.84
CA LEU A 10 -0.50 45.28 -27.15
C LEU A 10 0.29 44.47 -26.10
N ARG A 11 1.60 44.23 -26.30
CA ARG A 11 2.48 43.59 -25.30
C ARG A 11 2.74 44.48 -24.09
N GLN A 12 2.86 45.80 -24.28
CA GLN A 12 3.01 46.74 -23.17
C GLN A 12 1.75 46.90 -22.32
N LEU A 13 0.56 46.72 -22.91
CA LEU A 13 -0.71 46.85 -22.19
C LEU A 13 -1.15 45.58 -21.44
N GLN A 14 -0.51 44.43 -21.67
CA GLN A 14 -0.84 43.15 -21.00
C GLN A 14 0.23 42.63 -20.03
N SER A 15 1.43 43.22 -20.00
CA SER A 15 2.38 42.94 -18.92
C SER A 15 1.97 43.71 -17.67
N SER A 16 0.97 43.22 -16.93
CA SER A 16 0.80 43.64 -15.55
C SER A 16 2.15 43.53 -14.86
N GLU A 17 2.58 44.59 -14.16
CA GLU A 17 3.79 44.72 -13.35
C GLU A 17 3.84 43.69 -12.19
N GLN A 18 3.70 42.41 -12.50
CA GLN A 18 3.69 41.36 -11.50
C GLN A 18 5.14 40.96 -11.23
N ARG A 19 5.52 41.17 -9.96
CA ARG A 19 6.78 40.67 -9.40
C ARG A 19 6.88 39.18 -9.66
N ASP A 20 8.09 38.74 -9.97
CA ASP A 20 8.33 37.31 -10.18
C ASP A 20 7.91 36.48 -8.94
N PRO A 21 7.11 35.41 -9.10
CA PRO A 21 6.62 34.62 -7.98
C PRO A 21 7.69 34.05 -7.05
N ILE A 22 8.93 33.86 -7.53
CA ILE A 22 10.05 33.38 -6.71
C ILE A 22 10.31 34.33 -5.54
N PHE A 23 10.12 35.65 -5.71
CA PHE A 23 10.28 36.60 -4.60
C PHE A 23 9.34 36.27 -3.43
N TYR A 24 8.09 35.91 -3.69
CA TYR A 24 7.14 35.56 -2.63
C TYR A 24 7.51 34.25 -1.93
N TRP A 25 7.98 33.25 -2.68
CA TRP A 25 8.44 31.99 -2.12
C TRP A 25 9.67 32.18 -1.22
N ILE A 26 10.63 32.98 -1.65
CA ILE A 26 11.83 33.27 -0.84
C ILE A 26 11.49 34.14 0.39
N ILE A 27 10.53 35.06 0.30
CA ILE A 27 10.04 35.80 1.48
C ILE A 27 9.37 34.84 2.47
N ALA A 28 8.55 33.90 2.00
CA ALA A 28 7.95 32.87 2.85
C ALA A 28 9.01 32.02 3.54
N LEU A 29 10.12 31.72 2.84
CA LEU A 29 11.26 31.01 3.40
C LEU A 29 11.93 31.77 4.55
N ILE A 30 12.16 33.07 4.38
CA ILE A 30 12.72 33.93 5.44
C ILE A 30 11.76 33.96 6.64
N GLY A 31 10.46 34.09 6.39
CA GLY A 31 9.43 34.01 7.42
C GLY A 31 9.47 32.69 8.19
N ALA A 32 9.64 31.56 7.49
CA ALA A 32 9.75 30.25 8.11
C ALA A 32 10.99 30.11 8.99
N PHE A 33 12.16 30.62 8.55
CA PHE A 33 13.37 30.62 9.37
C PHE A 33 13.19 31.40 10.68
N VAL A 34 12.45 32.51 10.63
CA VAL A 34 12.21 33.36 11.81
C VAL A 34 11.16 32.75 12.75
N LEU A 35 10.11 32.13 12.21
CA LEU A 35 8.93 31.72 12.97
C LEU A 35 8.90 30.25 13.37
N LEU A 36 9.65 29.38 12.68
CA LEU A 36 9.61 27.93 12.91
C LEU A 36 10.99 27.38 13.32
N PRO A 37 11.02 26.30 14.12
CA PRO A 37 12.25 25.60 14.45
C PRO A 37 12.97 25.10 13.20
N SER A 38 14.26 25.38 13.10
CA SER A 38 15.11 24.92 11.99
C SER A 38 15.69 23.54 12.25
N PHE A 39 15.87 23.20 13.53
CA PHE A 39 16.25 21.86 13.98
C PHE A 39 15.02 21.07 14.46
N SER A 40 15.13 19.75 14.44
CA SER A 40 14.10 18.86 14.96
C SER A 40 13.85 19.13 16.45
N LEU A 41 12.60 18.90 16.87
CA LEU A 41 12.20 18.93 18.27
C LEU A 41 12.05 17.49 18.76
N ASP A 42 12.45 17.22 20.00
CA ASP A 42 12.42 15.86 20.56
C ASP A 42 10.98 15.45 20.91
N TYR A 43 10.18 16.40 21.41
CA TYR A 43 8.78 16.19 21.82
C TYR A 43 7.76 16.83 20.85
N GLY A 44 8.23 17.39 19.74
CA GLY A 44 7.37 18.05 18.74
C GLY A 44 6.74 19.38 19.22
N VAL A 45 6.02 20.05 18.32
CA VAL A 45 5.60 21.46 18.54
C VAL A 45 4.70 21.67 19.77
N PHE A 46 3.92 20.66 20.14
CA PHE A 46 2.89 20.81 21.19
C PHE A 46 3.38 20.45 22.59
N GLU A 47 4.45 19.66 22.71
CA GLU A 47 4.96 19.17 23.99
C GLU A 47 6.36 19.72 24.32
N SER A 48 7.08 20.28 23.34
CA SER A 48 8.37 20.91 23.57
C SER A 48 8.27 22.13 24.48
N THR A 49 9.27 22.27 25.36
CA THR A 49 9.35 23.42 26.27
C THR A 49 9.72 24.70 25.52
N SER A 50 9.44 25.88 26.10
CA SER A 50 9.84 27.15 25.49
C SER A 50 11.34 27.31 25.31
N GLN A 51 12.15 26.64 26.15
CA GLN A 51 13.61 26.64 26.03
C GLN A 51 14.07 25.77 24.85
N GLU A 52 13.57 24.54 24.76
CA GLU A 52 13.84 23.62 23.65
C GLU A 52 13.42 24.24 22.32
N PHE A 53 12.24 24.88 22.28
CA PHE A 53 11.77 25.60 21.09
C PHE A 53 12.75 26.70 20.68
N LYS A 54 13.27 27.48 21.65
CA LYS A 54 14.24 28.54 21.39
C LYS A 54 15.57 27.99 20.91
N GLU A 55 16.06 26.91 21.50
CA GLU A 55 17.31 26.24 21.09
C GLU A 55 17.21 25.67 19.67
N ALA A 56 16.05 25.12 19.31
CA ALA A 56 15.77 24.61 17.97
C ALA A 56 15.56 25.70 16.89
N MET A 57 15.38 26.97 17.28
CA MET A 57 15.34 28.08 16.33
C MET A 57 16.71 28.27 15.69
N GLY A 58 16.78 28.25 14.36
CA GLY A 58 18.06 28.34 13.65
C GLY A 58 18.84 29.63 13.92
N TRP A 59 18.15 30.73 14.22
CA TRP A 59 18.75 32.03 14.55
C TRP A 59 19.19 32.18 16.01
N SER A 60 18.92 31.21 16.89
CA SER A 60 19.27 31.29 18.32
C SER A 60 20.78 31.28 18.57
N GLY A 61 21.55 30.71 17.64
CA GLY A 61 23.01 30.69 17.64
C GLY A 61 23.57 30.68 16.21
N MET A 62 24.90 30.74 16.09
CA MET A 62 25.58 30.61 14.80
C MET A 62 25.80 29.12 14.50
N ASN A 63 25.09 28.59 13.51
CA ASN A 63 25.04 27.17 13.18
C ASN A 63 24.84 26.96 11.67
N ILE A 64 24.79 25.70 11.23
CA ILE A 64 24.65 25.32 9.82
C ILE A 64 23.33 25.78 9.19
N SER A 65 22.26 25.93 9.99
CA SER A 65 20.94 26.31 9.48
C SER A 65 20.94 27.70 8.82
N TRP A 66 21.82 28.61 9.26
CA TRP A 66 22.02 29.88 8.55
C TRP A 66 22.33 29.65 7.07
N LEU A 67 23.22 28.71 6.74
CA LEU A 67 23.52 28.38 5.35
C LEU A 67 22.33 27.78 4.61
N TRP A 68 21.51 26.94 5.27
CA TRP A 68 20.31 26.36 4.66
C TRP A 68 19.32 27.42 4.18
N PHE A 69 19.14 28.50 4.96
CA PHE A 69 18.17 29.55 4.66
C PHE A 69 18.77 30.76 3.92
N THR A 70 20.09 31.01 4.01
CA THR A 70 20.74 32.10 3.27
C THR A 70 21.17 31.72 1.86
N MET A 71 21.58 30.46 1.60
CA MET A 71 21.96 30.03 0.23
C MET A 71 20.83 30.27 -0.79
N PRO A 72 19.56 29.88 -0.53
CA PRO A 72 18.46 30.14 -1.46
C PRO A 72 18.27 31.63 -1.81
N LEU A 73 18.75 32.58 -1.00
CA LEU A 73 18.66 34.01 -1.28
C LEU A 73 19.42 34.43 -2.54
N VAL A 74 20.40 33.64 -3.00
CA VAL A 74 21.08 33.88 -4.29
C VAL A 74 20.09 33.87 -5.47
N LEU A 75 18.95 33.18 -5.33
CA LEU A 75 17.88 33.20 -6.34
C LEU A 75 17.21 34.57 -6.49
N LEU A 76 17.36 35.47 -5.50
CA LEU A 76 16.89 36.87 -5.56
C LEU A 76 17.79 37.76 -6.44
N ILE A 77 19.00 37.30 -6.80
CA ILE A 77 19.88 38.02 -7.72
C ILE A 77 19.32 37.86 -9.14
N ARG A 78 18.24 38.59 -9.42
CA ARG A 78 17.51 38.60 -10.70
C ARG A 78 16.70 39.90 -10.84
N PRO A 79 16.26 40.24 -12.07
CA PRO A 79 15.36 41.37 -12.27
C PRO A 79 14.03 41.16 -11.52
N PHE A 80 13.45 42.26 -11.04
CA PHE A 80 12.17 42.27 -10.30
C PHE A 80 10.98 41.79 -11.15
N GLN A 81 11.07 41.94 -12.48
CA GLN A 81 10.07 41.49 -13.42
C GLN A 81 10.27 40.01 -13.78
N ALA A 82 9.17 39.30 -14.04
CA ALA A 82 9.21 37.93 -14.51
C ALA A 82 9.99 37.83 -15.82
N GLN A 83 11.04 37.02 -15.84
CA GLN A 83 11.82 36.80 -17.06
C GLN A 83 11.05 35.91 -18.03
N ASP A 84 11.09 36.29 -19.29
CA ASP A 84 10.44 35.58 -20.38
C ASP A 84 11.07 34.20 -20.64
N LYS A 85 10.37 33.37 -21.42
CA LYS A 85 10.84 32.03 -21.81
C LYS A 85 12.20 31.99 -22.51
N TYR A 86 12.63 33.13 -23.06
CA TYR A 86 13.91 33.27 -23.76
C TYR A 86 15.13 33.26 -22.83
N ALA A 87 14.96 33.47 -21.52
CA ALA A 87 16.03 33.42 -20.53
C ALA A 87 16.41 31.98 -20.10
N LYS A 88 16.57 31.05 -21.06
CA LYS A 88 16.76 29.61 -20.79
C LYS A 88 17.90 29.29 -19.81
N LYS A 89 19.05 29.96 -19.96
CA LYS A 89 20.21 29.77 -19.07
C LYS A 89 19.88 30.12 -17.62
N ARG A 90 19.02 31.12 -17.39
CA ARG A 90 18.61 31.50 -16.04
C ARG A 90 17.70 30.46 -15.42
N HIS A 91 16.70 29.99 -16.15
CA HIS A 91 15.79 28.95 -15.64
C HIS A 91 16.55 27.64 -15.36
N GLN A 92 17.54 27.29 -16.19
CA GLN A 92 18.46 26.18 -15.90
C GLN A 92 19.27 26.40 -14.63
N PHE A 93 19.81 27.60 -14.42
CA PHE A 93 20.48 27.97 -13.18
C PHE A 93 19.56 27.86 -11.96
N ASP A 94 18.33 28.37 -12.04
CA ASP A 94 17.37 28.32 -10.94
C ASP A 94 17.06 26.86 -10.54
N ILE A 95 16.90 25.94 -11.52
CA ILE A 95 16.71 24.50 -11.27
C ILE A 95 17.95 23.88 -10.61
N SER A 96 19.13 24.07 -11.21
CA SER A 96 20.37 23.46 -10.72
C SER A 96 20.74 23.98 -9.33
N TYR A 97 20.58 25.28 -9.08
CA TYR A 97 20.91 25.90 -7.82
C TYR A 97 19.92 25.53 -6.71
N ALA A 98 18.62 25.49 -7.02
CA ALA A 98 17.62 24.99 -6.07
C ALA A 98 17.87 23.52 -5.70
N GLY A 99 18.18 22.66 -6.69
CA GLY A 99 18.56 21.27 -6.45
C GLY A 99 19.84 21.13 -5.62
N PHE A 100 20.85 21.99 -5.87
CA PHE A 100 22.05 22.06 -5.04
C PHE A 100 21.74 22.45 -3.59
N CYS A 101 20.85 23.43 -3.36
CA CYS A 101 20.45 23.82 -2.00
C CYS A 101 19.74 22.67 -1.27
N VAL A 102 18.87 21.90 -1.94
CA VAL A 102 18.24 20.70 -1.36
C VAL A 102 19.30 19.68 -0.94
N LEU A 103 20.21 19.34 -1.86
CA LEU A 103 21.24 18.34 -1.62
C LEU A 103 22.21 18.78 -0.52
N PHE A 104 22.63 20.04 -0.53
CA PHE A 104 23.49 20.62 0.50
C PHE A 104 22.83 20.55 1.88
N THR A 105 21.55 20.91 1.98
CA THR A 105 20.80 20.87 3.24
C THR A 105 20.74 19.44 3.80
N LEU A 106 20.39 18.45 2.96
CA LEU A 106 20.32 17.05 3.36
C LEU A 106 21.69 16.48 3.76
N LEU A 107 22.73 16.72 2.97
CA LEU A 107 24.08 16.20 3.25
C LEU A 107 24.72 16.86 4.46
N SER A 108 24.54 18.17 4.63
CA SER A 108 25.08 18.88 5.79
C SER A 108 24.35 18.50 7.08
N SER A 109 23.04 18.30 7.04
CA SER A 109 22.26 17.76 8.16
C SER A 109 22.72 16.34 8.53
N TRP A 110 22.88 15.45 7.54
CA TRP A 110 23.40 14.10 7.76
C TRP A 110 24.82 14.11 8.36
N TYR A 111 25.72 14.94 7.82
CA TYR A 111 27.11 15.03 8.30
C TYR A 111 27.25 15.66 9.70
N THR A 112 26.35 16.58 10.05
CA THR A 112 26.38 17.25 11.36
C THR A 112 25.54 16.52 12.41
N GLU A 113 24.86 15.44 12.04
CA GLU A 113 23.92 14.70 12.88
C GLU A 113 22.81 15.59 13.46
N GLN A 114 22.47 16.68 12.75
CA GLN A 114 21.44 17.62 13.17
C GLN A 114 20.15 17.38 12.39
N GLY A 115 19.05 17.09 13.09
CA GLY A 115 17.75 16.86 12.48
C GLY A 115 17.13 18.09 11.85
N LEU A 116 16.42 17.88 10.75
CA LEU A 116 15.69 18.92 10.03
C LEU A 116 14.36 19.24 10.74
N GLY A 117 14.19 20.50 11.15
CA GLY A 117 12.99 21.00 11.82
C GLY A 117 11.87 21.42 10.87
N TYR A 118 10.76 21.93 11.42
CA TYR A 118 9.58 22.33 10.66
C TYR A 118 9.83 23.45 9.62
N ALA A 119 10.78 24.36 9.88
CA ALA A 119 11.15 25.39 8.91
C ALA A 119 11.69 24.79 7.60
N THR A 120 12.34 23.62 7.67
CA THR A 120 12.92 22.95 6.50
C THR A 120 11.84 22.37 5.57
N ILE A 121 10.65 22.07 6.08
CA ILE A 121 9.50 21.68 5.24
C ILE A 121 9.15 22.82 4.28
N VAL A 122 9.11 24.06 4.79
CA VAL A 122 8.86 25.25 3.98
C VAL A 122 10.02 25.51 3.01
N LEU A 123 11.27 25.25 3.42
CA LEU A 123 12.44 25.29 2.54
C LEU A 123 12.29 24.34 1.35
N PHE A 124 11.98 23.06 1.57
CA PHE A 124 11.82 22.11 0.48
C PHE A 124 10.61 22.42 -0.41
N ILE A 125 9.49 22.89 0.14
CA ILE A 125 8.34 23.35 -0.64
C ILE A 125 8.73 24.55 -1.52
N THR A 126 9.42 25.54 -0.93
CA THR A 126 9.90 26.74 -1.63
C THR A 126 10.80 26.36 -2.82
N LEU A 127 11.81 25.51 -2.58
CA LEU A 127 12.73 25.05 -3.61
C LEU A 127 12.01 24.22 -4.69
N GLY A 128 11.06 23.38 -4.30
CA GLY A 128 10.19 22.63 -5.23
C GLY A 128 9.32 23.54 -6.10
N CYS A 129 8.77 24.62 -5.54
CA CYS A 129 8.03 25.64 -6.28
C CYS A 129 8.93 26.42 -7.24
N VAL A 130 10.17 26.76 -6.84
CA VAL A 130 11.17 27.38 -7.73
C VAL A 130 11.48 26.47 -8.92
N ILE A 131 11.78 25.19 -8.67
CA ILE A 131 12.05 24.20 -9.72
C ILE A 131 10.85 24.10 -10.67
N THR A 132 9.64 24.06 -10.11
CA THR A 132 8.38 23.98 -10.88
C THR A 132 8.19 25.19 -11.80
N LEU A 133 8.38 26.40 -11.27
CA LEU A 133 8.26 27.65 -12.04
C LEU A 133 9.32 27.73 -13.15
N ALA A 134 10.55 27.36 -12.85
CA ALA A 134 11.64 27.37 -13.82
C ALA A 134 11.42 26.33 -14.95
N LEU A 135 10.96 25.12 -14.62
CA LEU A 135 10.58 24.10 -15.61
C LEU A 135 9.39 24.54 -16.47
N ALA A 136 8.40 25.19 -15.87
CA ALA A 136 7.25 25.73 -16.61
C ALA A 136 7.68 26.79 -17.63
N ARG A 137 8.62 27.67 -17.26
CA ARG A 137 9.19 28.69 -18.16
C ARG A 137 10.05 28.13 -19.28
N LEU A 138 10.60 26.94 -19.09
CA LEU A 138 11.32 26.19 -20.13
C LEU A 138 10.37 25.43 -21.08
N GLU A 139 9.04 25.62 -20.95
CA GLU A 139 8.00 24.94 -21.73
C GLU A 139 8.05 23.40 -21.58
N TYR A 140 8.63 22.89 -20.48
CA TYR A 140 8.57 21.47 -20.17
C TYR A 140 7.10 21.06 -19.97
N LEU A 141 6.66 19.93 -20.53
CA LEU A 141 5.24 19.50 -20.48
C LEU A 141 4.25 20.59 -20.92
N GLY A 142 4.64 21.42 -21.90
CA GLY A 142 3.78 22.51 -22.40
C GLY A 142 3.67 23.71 -21.46
N GLY A 143 4.49 23.78 -20.40
CA GLY A 143 4.51 24.89 -19.46
C GLY A 143 3.40 24.86 -18.40
N ASP A 144 2.68 23.75 -18.25
CA ASP A 144 1.61 23.64 -17.25
C ASP A 144 2.19 23.49 -15.83
N ILE A 145 2.06 24.56 -15.04
CA ILE A 145 2.58 24.65 -13.67
C ILE A 145 2.01 23.56 -12.76
N PHE A 146 0.72 23.21 -12.92
CA PHE A 146 0.10 22.18 -12.09
C PHE A 146 0.67 20.81 -12.39
N VAL A 147 0.80 20.46 -13.67
CA VAL A 147 1.33 19.15 -14.11
C VAL A 147 2.78 18.99 -13.63
N ILE A 148 3.60 20.02 -13.79
CA ILE A 148 5.00 20.00 -13.36
C ILE A 148 5.10 19.94 -11.84
N GLY A 149 4.31 20.73 -11.11
CA GLY A 149 4.29 20.71 -9.64
C GLY A 149 3.85 19.35 -9.09
N ALA A 150 2.85 18.73 -9.71
CA ALA A 150 2.43 17.36 -9.42
C ALA A 150 3.56 16.36 -9.66
N LEU A 151 4.27 16.46 -10.79
CA LEU A 151 5.40 15.60 -11.11
C LEU A 151 6.55 15.74 -10.09
N VAL A 152 6.95 16.97 -9.75
CA VAL A 152 7.99 17.25 -8.75
C VAL A 152 7.58 16.69 -7.38
N SER A 153 6.32 16.86 -6.99
CA SER A 153 5.79 16.32 -5.73
C SER A 153 5.82 14.79 -5.69
N ILE A 154 5.38 14.13 -6.77
CA ILE A 154 5.43 12.66 -6.88
C ILE A 154 6.86 12.15 -6.77
N VAL A 155 7.79 12.74 -7.54
CA VAL A 155 9.20 12.32 -7.53
C VAL A 155 9.80 12.50 -6.15
N SER A 156 9.47 13.59 -5.45
CA SER A 156 9.95 13.85 -4.09
C SER A 156 9.41 12.82 -3.09
N LEU A 157 8.10 12.55 -3.11
CA LEU A 157 7.47 11.56 -2.23
C LEU A 157 8.03 10.16 -2.44
N ILE A 158 8.20 9.75 -3.71
CA ILE A 158 8.78 8.44 -4.03
C ILE A 158 10.23 8.34 -3.58
N SER A 159 11.01 9.41 -3.79
CA SER A 159 12.42 9.41 -3.41
C SER A 159 12.58 9.32 -1.89
N ILE A 160 11.82 10.12 -1.14
CA ILE A 160 11.92 10.21 0.32
C ILE A 160 11.32 9.00 1.02
N PHE A 161 10.14 8.53 0.62
CA PHE A 161 9.40 7.52 1.40
C PHE A 161 9.42 6.11 0.82
N ILE A 162 10.05 5.90 -0.34
CA ILE A 162 10.18 4.57 -0.93
C ILE A 162 11.65 4.27 -1.22
N ILE A 163 12.31 5.09 -2.03
CA ILE A 163 13.68 4.81 -2.48
C ILE A 163 14.65 4.93 -1.32
N TYR A 164 14.60 6.02 -0.54
CA TYR A 164 15.52 6.24 0.57
C TYR A 164 15.44 5.12 1.64
N PRO A 165 14.25 4.74 2.18
CA PRO A 165 14.15 3.58 3.08
C PRO A 165 14.64 2.28 2.45
N SER A 166 14.26 2.02 1.20
CA SER A 166 14.70 0.81 0.50
C SER A 166 16.22 0.73 0.35
N ILE A 167 16.92 1.87 0.28
CA ILE A 167 18.39 1.94 0.27
C ILE A 167 18.93 1.80 1.70
N ALA A 168 18.29 2.42 2.69
CA ALA A 168 18.74 2.43 4.08
C ALA A 168 18.85 1.01 4.66
N ILE A 169 18.00 0.07 4.25
CA ILE A 169 18.09 -1.33 4.71
C ILE A 169 19.38 -2.03 4.30
N PHE A 170 20.10 -1.56 3.28
CA PHE A 170 21.36 -2.16 2.87
C PHE A 170 22.55 -1.67 3.72
N VAL A 171 22.40 -0.55 4.43
CA VAL A 171 23.51 0.10 5.15
C VAL A 171 24.02 -0.77 6.31
N PRO A 172 23.17 -1.28 7.23
CA PRO A 172 23.66 -2.09 8.36
C PRO A 172 24.23 -3.45 7.95
N MET A 173 24.02 -3.89 6.70
CA MET A 173 24.62 -5.14 6.19
C MET A 173 26.15 -5.07 6.09
N PHE A 174 26.68 -3.85 6.03
CA PHE A 174 28.10 -3.59 5.86
C PHE A 174 28.69 -2.84 7.05
N GLN A 175 28.01 -2.79 8.19
CA GLN A 175 28.45 -2.08 9.39
C GLN A 175 28.35 -2.98 10.61
N ASP A 176 29.38 -2.93 11.47
CA ASP A 176 29.32 -3.52 12.80
C ASP A 176 28.52 -2.63 13.79
N ASP A 177 28.31 -3.12 15.01
CA ASP A 177 27.58 -2.39 16.06
C ASP A 177 28.26 -1.06 16.46
N MET A 178 29.53 -0.89 16.09
CA MET A 178 30.32 0.33 16.33
C MET A 178 30.35 1.26 15.10
N GLY A 179 29.63 0.91 14.02
CA GLY A 179 29.56 1.68 12.77
C GLY A 179 30.76 1.49 11.82
N ASN A 180 31.69 0.57 12.12
CA ASN A 180 32.82 0.29 11.24
C ASN A 180 32.37 -0.49 10.01
N PHE A 181 32.95 -0.20 8.85
CA PHE A 181 32.62 -0.89 7.61
C PHE A 181 33.17 -2.32 7.59
N VAL A 182 32.28 -3.32 7.52
CA VAL A 182 32.61 -4.76 7.46
C VAL A 182 31.98 -5.39 6.21
N MET A 183 32.76 -5.52 5.14
CA MET A 183 32.27 -5.97 3.83
C MET A 183 31.66 -7.38 3.84
N TRP A 184 32.20 -8.31 4.63
CA TRP A 184 31.86 -9.74 4.54
C TRP A 184 30.81 -10.21 5.57
N GLN A 185 30.34 -9.35 6.46
CA GLN A 185 29.42 -9.69 7.54
C GLN A 185 28.13 -10.33 7.03
N PHE A 186 27.54 -9.80 5.96
CA PHE A 186 26.34 -10.38 5.35
C PHE A 186 26.56 -11.81 4.84
N VAL A 187 27.76 -12.16 4.35
CA VAL A 187 28.09 -13.52 3.88
C VAL A 187 28.15 -14.48 5.06
N GLU A 188 28.73 -14.06 6.17
CA GLU A 188 28.78 -14.85 7.40
C GLU A 188 27.39 -15.11 7.96
N ILE A 189 26.52 -14.10 7.97
CA ILE A 189 25.12 -14.22 8.40
C ILE A 189 24.37 -15.19 7.49
N LEU A 190 24.49 -15.05 6.16
CA LEU A 190 23.85 -15.95 5.19
C LEU A 190 24.41 -17.38 5.24
N GLY A 191 25.66 -17.56 5.66
CA GLY A 191 26.30 -18.86 5.81
C GLY A 191 25.80 -19.67 7.01
N ARG A 192 25.06 -19.06 7.95
CA ARG A 192 24.52 -19.76 9.12
C ARG A 192 23.45 -20.76 8.69
N SER A 193 23.55 -22.01 9.18
CA SER A 193 22.63 -23.10 8.83
C SER A 193 21.16 -22.76 9.13
N GLN A 194 20.91 -22.09 10.26
CA GLN A 194 19.58 -21.63 10.65
C GLN A 194 18.99 -20.63 9.63
N ILE A 195 19.79 -19.70 9.12
CA ILE A 195 19.34 -18.68 8.16
C ILE A 195 18.98 -19.31 6.82
N ILE A 196 19.79 -20.28 6.36
CA ILE A 196 19.49 -21.03 5.13
C ILE A 196 18.17 -21.80 5.29
N GLN A 197 17.94 -22.43 6.44
CA GLN A 197 16.69 -23.13 6.73
C GLN A 197 15.49 -22.18 6.71
N ILE A 198 15.62 -20.97 7.29
CA ILE A 198 14.56 -19.95 7.28
C ILE A 198 14.23 -19.49 5.86
N ILE A 199 15.24 -19.30 5.00
CA ILE A 199 15.03 -18.96 3.59
C ILE A 199 14.27 -20.08 2.87
N LEU A 200 14.70 -21.34 3.05
CA LEU A 200 14.06 -22.50 2.43
C LEU A 200 12.62 -22.70 2.92
N ASN A 201 12.38 -22.55 4.22
CA ASN A 201 11.06 -22.59 4.84
C ASN A 201 10.12 -21.57 4.20
N SER A 202 10.61 -20.34 4.02
CA SER A 202 9.84 -19.24 3.43
C SER A 202 9.49 -19.49 1.96
N ILE A 203 10.43 -20.02 1.18
CA ILE A 203 10.21 -20.38 -0.23
C ILE A 203 9.25 -21.57 -0.36
N MET A 204 9.41 -22.60 0.46
CA MET A 204 8.54 -23.78 0.49
C MET A 204 7.11 -23.37 0.82
N LEU A 205 6.93 -22.59 1.88
CA LEU A 205 5.64 -22.06 2.30
C LEU A 205 5.01 -21.21 1.20
N GLY A 206 5.75 -20.22 0.67
CA GLY A 206 5.27 -19.34 -0.39
C GLY A 206 4.82 -20.10 -1.64
N THR A 207 5.56 -21.14 -2.02
CA THR A 207 5.20 -22.00 -3.17
C THR A 207 3.91 -22.77 -2.90
N SER A 208 3.81 -23.43 -1.75
CA SER A 208 2.65 -24.23 -1.40
C SER A 208 1.38 -23.40 -1.23
N VAL A 209 1.49 -22.21 -0.61
CA VAL A 209 0.37 -21.27 -0.48
C VAL A 209 -0.02 -20.72 -1.86
N GLY A 210 0.96 -20.29 -2.66
CA GLY A 210 0.75 -19.77 -4.01
C GLY A 210 -0.02 -20.75 -4.90
N VAL A 211 0.37 -22.03 -4.92
CA VAL A 211 -0.31 -23.06 -5.73
C VAL A 211 -1.75 -23.26 -5.25
N VAL A 212 -1.95 -23.46 -3.95
CA VAL A 212 -3.24 -23.89 -3.41
C VAL A 212 -4.26 -22.75 -3.42
N ALA A 213 -3.84 -21.54 -3.05
CA ALA A 213 -4.71 -20.36 -3.15
C ALA A 213 -5.01 -19.98 -4.62
N THR A 214 -4.10 -20.27 -5.57
CA THR A 214 -4.40 -20.15 -7.01
C THR A 214 -5.51 -21.12 -7.43
N ILE A 215 -5.46 -22.36 -6.95
CA ILE A 215 -6.49 -23.38 -7.22
C ILE A 215 -7.84 -22.95 -6.63
N PHE A 216 -7.89 -22.53 -5.37
CA PHE A 216 -9.14 -22.04 -4.75
C PHE A 216 -9.69 -20.82 -5.47
N GLY A 217 -8.85 -19.85 -5.81
CA GLY A 217 -9.26 -18.68 -6.59
C GLY A 217 -9.84 -19.05 -7.96
N LEU A 218 -9.24 -20.04 -8.64
CA LEU A 218 -9.77 -20.57 -9.91
C LEU A 218 -11.14 -21.22 -9.72
N VAL A 219 -11.30 -22.02 -8.66
CA VAL A 219 -12.58 -22.67 -8.32
C VAL A 219 -13.66 -21.63 -8.06
N PHE A 220 -13.36 -20.56 -7.32
CA PHE A 220 -14.31 -19.48 -7.05
C PHE A 220 -14.66 -18.71 -8.31
N ALA A 221 -13.67 -18.42 -9.15
CA ALA A 221 -13.88 -17.75 -10.44
C ALA A 221 -14.75 -18.58 -11.38
N ILE A 222 -14.48 -19.89 -11.51
CA ILE A 222 -15.30 -20.80 -12.32
C ILE A 222 -16.72 -20.89 -11.78
N TYR A 223 -16.91 -21.04 -10.47
CA TYR A 223 -18.24 -21.15 -9.88
C TYR A 223 -19.07 -19.88 -10.14
N THR A 224 -18.52 -18.72 -9.81
CA THR A 224 -19.21 -17.43 -9.91
C THR A 224 -19.49 -16.99 -11.35
N THR A 225 -18.66 -17.39 -12.31
CA THR A 225 -18.82 -16.99 -13.73
C THR A 225 -19.59 -18.00 -14.58
N ARG A 226 -19.54 -19.30 -14.25
CA ARG A 226 -20.07 -20.37 -15.11
C ARG A 226 -21.15 -21.24 -14.47
N ILE A 227 -21.28 -21.27 -13.14
CA ILE A 227 -22.21 -22.18 -12.43
C ILE A 227 -23.32 -21.40 -11.74
N ALA A 228 -22.96 -20.36 -11.01
CA ALA A 228 -23.86 -19.67 -10.10
C ALA A 228 -24.83 -18.75 -10.85
N LYS A 229 -26.11 -19.13 -10.92
CA LYS A 229 -27.18 -18.25 -11.43
C LYS A 229 -27.80 -17.41 -10.31
N ARG A 230 -28.22 -18.05 -9.22
CA ARG A 230 -28.86 -17.40 -8.05
C ARG A 230 -27.95 -17.31 -6.82
N SER A 231 -27.03 -18.27 -6.64
CA SER A 231 -26.09 -18.33 -5.50
C SER A 231 -24.83 -17.46 -5.66
N ALA A 232 -24.69 -16.73 -6.77
CA ALA A 232 -23.47 -16.00 -7.11
C ALA A 232 -23.13 -14.91 -6.06
N PHE A 233 -24.16 -14.29 -5.49
CA PHE A 233 -24.01 -13.28 -4.45
C PHE A 233 -23.40 -13.87 -3.17
N ILE A 234 -23.97 -14.96 -2.67
CA ILE A 234 -23.49 -15.64 -1.45
C ILE A 234 -22.07 -16.16 -1.67
N ALA A 235 -21.81 -16.82 -2.80
CA ALA A 235 -20.47 -17.30 -3.13
C ALA A 235 -19.45 -16.16 -3.16
N ARG A 236 -19.80 -15.01 -3.75
CA ARG A 236 -18.92 -13.84 -3.78
C ARG A 236 -18.64 -13.27 -2.39
N ILE A 237 -19.64 -13.21 -1.51
CA ILE A 237 -19.44 -12.75 -0.12
C ILE A 237 -18.41 -13.66 0.58
N PHE A 238 -18.64 -14.97 0.60
CA PHE A 238 -17.74 -15.90 1.29
C PHE A 238 -16.36 -16.01 0.65
N SER A 239 -16.25 -15.76 -0.66
CA SER A 239 -14.96 -15.68 -1.35
C SER A 239 -14.19 -14.40 -1.05
N ILE A 240 -14.85 -13.31 -0.66
CA ILE A 240 -14.19 -12.02 -0.38
C ILE A 240 -14.02 -11.80 1.12
N LEU A 241 -14.86 -12.38 1.97
CA LEU A 241 -14.87 -12.16 3.42
C LEU A 241 -13.48 -12.21 4.09
N PRO A 242 -12.57 -13.17 3.77
CA PRO A 242 -11.23 -13.19 4.37
C PRO A 242 -10.33 -12.00 4.03
N ILE A 243 -10.62 -11.23 2.99
CA ILE A 243 -9.87 -10.00 2.68
C ILE A 243 -10.22 -8.82 3.60
N VAL A 244 -11.42 -8.87 4.20
CA VAL A 244 -11.93 -7.83 5.12
C VAL A 244 -11.39 -8.06 6.52
N THR A 245 -11.19 -9.31 6.89
CA THR A 245 -10.67 -9.72 8.19
C THR A 245 -9.14 -9.50 8.25
N PRO A 246 -8.59 -8.96 9.36
CA PRO A 246 -7.15 -8.92 9.55
C PRO A 246 -6.51 -10.32 9.42
N PRO A 247 -5.36 -10.49 8.75
CA PRO A 247 -4.80 -11.81 8.44
C PRO A 247 -4.60 -12.72 9.65
N PHE A 248 -4.01 -12.22 10.75
CA PHE A 248 -3.78 -13.06 11.94
C PHE A 248 -5.08 -13.51 12.63
N VAL A 249 -6.21 -12.79 12.46
CA VAL A 249 -7.50 -13.21 13.04
C VAL A 249 -7.98 -14.48 12.36
N VAL A 250 -7.67 -14.66 11.07
CA VAL A 250 -7.87 -15.94 10.37
C VAL A 250 -6.99 -17.02 11.02
N GLY A 251 -5.73 -16.70 11.33
CA GLY A 251 -4.84 -17.59 12.07
C GLY A 251 -5.40 -18.01 13.44
N LEU A 252 -5.89 -17.05 14.23
CA LEU A 252 -6.56 -17.33 15.52
C LEU A 252 -7.80 -18.20 15.34
N GLY A 253 -8.64 -17.93 14.34
CA GLY A 253 -9.80 -18.77 14.04
C GLY A 253 -9.40 -20.21 13.71
N VAL A 254 -8.34 -20.40 12.93
CA VAL A 254 -7.76 -21.73 12.67
C VAL A 254 -7.26 -22.37 13.96
N THR A 255 -6.59 -21.62 14.85
CA THR A 255 -6.16 -22.12 16.17
C THR A 255 -7.34 -22.59 17.02
N LEU A 256 -8.46 -21.87 17.03
CA LEU A 256 -9.64 -22.26 17.79
C LEU A 256 -10.28 -23.56 17.27
N MET A 257 -10.22 -23.80 15.97
CA MET A 257 -10.78 -25.00 15.36
C MET A 257 -9.86 -26.21 15.46
N LEU A 258 -8.59 -26.02 15.09
CA LEU A 258 -7.62 -27.07 14.78
C LEU A 258 -6.39 -27.04 15.70
N GLY A 259 -6.31 -26.11 16.64
CA GLY A 259 -5.21 -26.02 17.61
C GLY A 259 -5.20 -27.20 18.58
N ARG A 260 -4.28 -27.14 19.55
CA ARG A 260 -4.12 -28.20 20.55
C ARG A 260 -5.41 -28.47 21.34
N SER A 261 -6.12 -27.41 21.71
CA SER A 261 -7.43 -27.45 22.38
C SER A 261 -8.56 -27.04 21.44
N GLY A 262 -8.37 -27.29 20.14
CA GLY A 262 -9.37 -27.01 19.13
C GLY A 262 -10.38 -28.14 19.04
N TYR A 263 -11.67 -27.81 18.95
CA TYR A 263 -12.74 -28.80 18.98
C TYR A 263 -12.66 -29.81 17.83
N ILE A 264 -12.10 -29.47 16.66
CA ILE A 264 -11.90 -30.45 15.58
C ILE A 264 -10.76 -31.39 15.93
N THR A 265 -9.67 -30.89 16.51
CA THR A 265 -8.55 -31.73 16.95
C THR A 265 -8.99 -32.67 18.06
N GLU A 266 -9.77 -32.20 19.03
CA GLU A 266 -10.35 -33.03 20.10
C GLU A 266 -11.26 -34.12 19.51
N LEU A 267 -12.17 -33.76 18.59
CA LEU A 267 -13.00 -34.75 17.88
C LEU A 267 -12.14 -35.78 17.12
N MET A 268 -11.03 -35.35 16.51
CA MET A 268 -10.11 -36.23 15.81
C MET A 268 -9.40 -37.20 16.77
N VAL A 269 -9.00 -36.73 17.95
CA VAL A 269 -8.41 -37.56 19.02
C VAL A 269 -9.45 -38.57 19.52
N ASP A 270 -10.65 -38.11 19.84
CA ASP A 270 -11.71 -38.94 20.42
C ASP A 270 -12.22 -40.02 19.45
N TRP A 271 -12.39 -39.68 18.17
CA TRP A 271 -13.02 -40.57 17.20
C TRP A 271 -12.00 -41.43 16.43
N PHE A 272 -10.81 -40.90 16.16
CA PHE A 272 -9.78 -41.60 15.37
C PHE A 272 -8.59 -42.08 16.21
N GLY A 273 -8.61 -41.86 17.53
CA GLY A 273 -7.55 -42.32 18.45
C GLY A 273 -6.19 -41.68 18.19
N LEU A 274 -6.17 -40.52 17.53
CA LEU A 274 -4.93 -39.79 17.26
C LEU A 274 -4.33 -39.27 18.57
N GLN A 275 -3.01 -39.22 18.69
CA GLN A 275 -2.38 -38.60 19.85
C GLN A 275 -2.61 -37.07 19.81
N HIS A 276 -2.63 -36.43 21.00
CA HIS A 276 -2.65 -34.97 21.14
C HIS A 276 -1.39 -34.36 20.53
N THR A 277 -1.41 -34.20 19.21
CA THR A 277 -0.28 -33.74 18.42
C THR A 277 -0.40 -32.24 18.18
N ASN A 278 0.72 -31.53 18.19
CA ASN A 278 0.79 -30.12 17.79
C ASN A 278 0.78 -29.96 16.26
N TRP A 279 -0.03 -30.77 15.57
CA TRP A 279 0.02 -30.91 14.11
C TRP A 279 -0.33 -29.62 13.38
N LEU A 280 -1.05 -28.69 14.02
CA LEU A 280 -1.37 -27.38 13.47
C LEU A 280 -0.16 -26.43 13.49
N TYR A 281 0.63 -26.41 14.56
CA TYR A 281 1.70 -25.43 14.70
C TYR A 281 2.89 -25.80 13.81
N GLY A 282 3.43 -24.84 13.08
CA GLY A 282 4.44 -25.04 12.06
C GLY A 282 3.93 -24.74 10.66
N PHE A 283 4.52 -25.41 9.67
CA PHE A 283 4.20 -25.23 8.26
C PHE A 283 2.70 -25.35 7.96
N THR A 284 2.03 -26.35 8.53
CA THR A 284 0.62 -26.70 8.26
C THR A 284 -0.35 -25.59 8.64
N GLY A 285 -0.25 -25.05 9.86
CA GLY A 285 -1.13 -23.99 10.33
C GLY A 285 -0.90 -22.70 9.59
N ILE A 286 0.36 -22.32 9.37
CA ILE A 286 0.69 -21.14 8.58
C ILE A 286 0.13 -21.28 7.16
N TRP A 287 0.36 -22.43 6.51
CA TRP A 287 -0.13 -22.71 5.17
C TRP A 287 -1.65 -22.63 5.10
N MET A 288 -2.39 -23.24 6.04
CA MET A 288 -3.86 -23.16 6.08
C MET A 288 -4.35 -21.73 6.26
N ALA A 289 -3.82 -21.00 7.24
CA ALA A 289 -4.21 -19.62 7.52
C ALA A 289 -3.95 -18.69 6.32
N GLN A 290 -2.78 -18.82 5.68
CA GLN A 290 -2.44 -18.02 4.51
C GLN A 290 -3.24 -18.40 3.26
N VAL A 291 -3.55 -19.68 3.04
CA VAL A 291 -4.44 -20.10 1.95
C VAL A 291 -5.81 -19.46 2.14
N LEU A 292 -6.36 -19.48 3.37
CA LEU A 292 -7.63 -18.84 3.71
C LEU A 292 -7.60 -17.33 3.47
N ALA A 293 -6.54 -16.66 3.95
CA ALA A 293 -6.40 -15.22 3.83
C ALA A 293 -6.17 -14.73 2.38
N PHE A 294 -5.42 -15.48 1.56
CA PHE A 294 -4.97 -15.01 0.24
C PHE A 294 -5.74 -15.57 -0.97
N SER A 295 -6.54 -16.63 -0.79
CA SER A 295 -7.44 -17.14 -1.86
C SER A 295 -8.42 -16.09 -2.42
N PRO A 296 -8.98 -15.15 -1.64
CA PRO A 296 -9.81 -14.05 -2.17
C PRO A 296 -9.10 -13.19 -3.21
N MET A 297 -7.81 -12.90 -3.00
CA MET A 297 -7.01 -12.10 -3.93
C MET A 297 -6.83 -12.82 -5.26
N SER A 298 -6.58 -14.13 -5.20
CA SER A 298 -6.53 -15.01 -6.37
C SER A 298 -7.85 -15.01 -7.15
N PHE A 299 -8.95 -15.15 -6.43
CA PHE A 299 -10.30 -15.11 -7.00
C PHE A 299 -10.55 -13.80 -7.77
N MET A 300 -10.20 -12.64 -7.20
CA MET A 300 -10.40 -11.36 -7.88
C MET A 300 -9.63 -11.25 -9.20
N ILE A 301 -8.41 -11.78 -9.26
CA ILE A 301 -7.59 -11.79 -10.49
C ILE A 301 -8.21 -12.73 -11.53
N LEU A 302 -8.59 -13.93 -11.11
CA LEU A 302 -9.06 -14.99 -12.00
C LEU A 302 -10.51 -14.79 -12.45
N ASP A 303 -11.37 -14.17 -11.64
CA ASP A 303 -12.75 -13.79 -12.01
C ASP A 303 -12.74 -12.77 -13.15
N GLY A 304 -11.88 -11.75 -13.08
CA GLY A 304 -11.70 -10.78 -14.16
C GLY A 304 -11.19 -11.44 -15.45
N ALA A 305 -10.19 -12.32 -15.34
CA ALA A 305 -9.67 -13.07 -16.48
C ALA A 305 -10.74 -13.98 -17.12
N MET A 306 -11.50 -14.73 -16.31
CA MET A 306 -12.59 -15.59 -16.75
C MET A 306 -13.68 -14.84 -17.51
N LYS A 307 -14.05 -13.64 -17.05
CA LYS A 307 -15.07 -12.78 -17.69
C LYS A 307 -14.59 -12.16 -19.00
N SER A 308 -13.27 -12.03 -19.19
CA SER A 308 -12.69 -11.47 -20.42
C SER A 308 -12.61 -12.46 -21.59
N LEU A 309 -12.79 -13.77 -21.32
CA LEU A 309 -12.80 -14.80 -22.33
C LEU A 309 -14.08 -14.73 -23.17
N SER A 310 -13.94 -14.63 -24.49
CA SER A 310 -15.09 -14.61 -25.40
C SER A 310 -15.77 -15.98 -25.44
N PRO A 311 -17.09 -16.07 -25.22
CA PRO A 311 -17.85 -17.31 -25.41
C PRO A 311 -17.72 -17.88 -26.84
N SER A 312 -17.44 -17.04 -27.84
CA SER A 312 -17.30 -17.47 -29.23
C SER A 312 -16.15 -18.44 -29.47
N LEU A 313 -15.10 -18.40 -28.64
CA LEU A 313 -13.98 -19.35 -28.74
C LEU A 313 -14.41 -20.76 -28.31
N GLU A 314 -15.33 -20.85 -27.36
CA GLU A 314 -15.93 -22.11 -26.94
C GLU A 314 -16.92 -22.58 -28.01
N GLU A 315 -17.81 -21.72 -28.50
CA GLU A 315 -18.74 -22.07 -29.58
C GLU A 315 -18.01 -22.60 -30.83
N ALA A 316 -16.91 -21.96 -31.23
CA ALA A 316 -16.07 -22.40 -32.33
C ALA A 316 -15.47 -23.80 -32.09
N SER A 317 -15.05 -24.12 -30.85
CA SER A 317 -14.55 -25.46 -30.54
C SER A 317 -15.66 -26.50 -30.63
N TYR A 318 -16.90 -26.19 -30.21
CA TYR A 318 -18.05 -27.07 -30.42
C TYR A 318 -18.39 -27.27 -31.90
N THR A 319 -18.28 -26.23 -32.74
CA THR A 319 -18.44 -26.36 -34.20
C THR A 319 -17.39 -27.30 -34.80
N LEU A 320 -16.16 -27.29 -34.27
CA LEU A 320 -15.09 -28.24 -34.60
C LEU A 320 -15.24 -29.61 -33.92
N ARG A 321 -16.41 -29.90 -33.34
CA ARG A 321 -16.77 -31.16 -32.64
C ARG A 321 -15.95 -31.45 -31.38
N ALA A 322 -15.35 -30.43 -30.76
CA ALA A 322 -14.72 -30.60 -29.45
C ALA A 322 -15.79 -30.85 -28.38
N ASN A 323 -15.53 -31.80 -27.48
CA ASN A 323 -16.36 -32.04 -26.31
C ASN A 323 -16.07 -31.02 -25.19
N ARG A 324 -16.87 -31.04 -24.11
CA ARG A 324 -16.76 -30.07 -23.00
C ARG A 324 -15.40 -30.10 -22.31
N TYR A 325 -14.81 -31.28 -22.15
CA TYR A 325 -13.50 -31.44 -21.51
C TYR A 325 -12.38 -30.91 -22.41
N GLN A 326 -12.43 -31.22 -23.70
CA GLN A 326 -11.50 -30.69 -24.70
C GLN A 326 -11.57 -29.17 -24.74
N THR A 327 -12.78 -28.59 -24.84
CA THR A 327 -12.97 -27.15 -24.82
C THR A 327 -12.39 -26.50 -23.55
N PHE A 328 -12.66 -27.06 -22.37
CA PHE A 328 -12.13 -26.53 -21.13
C PHE A 328 -10.60 -26.61 -21.03
N PHE A 329 -10.00 -27.77 -21.27
CA PHE A 329 -8.56 -27.98 -21.07
C PHE A 329 -7.68 -27.51 -22.24
N GLN A 330 -8.21 -27.42 -23.45
CA GLN A 330 -7.44 -27.03 -24.65
C GLN A 330 -7.70 -25.58 -25.07
N ILE A 331 -8.83 -24.99 -24.71
CA ILE A 331 -9.16 -23.60 -25.05
C ILE A 331 -9.15 -22.72 -23.80
N VAL A 332 -10.03 -22.98 -22.83
CA VAL A 332 -10.21 -22.11 -21.65
C VAL A 332 -8.95 -22.09 -20.78
N MET A 333 -8.44 -23.26 -20.37
CA MET A 333 -7.32 -23.35 -19.44
C MET A 333 -6.01 -22.77 -20.01
N PRO A 334 -5.62 -23.00 -21.29
CA PRO A 334 -4.44 -22.38 -21.87
C PRO A 334 -4.55 -20.86 -21.98
N LEU A 335 -5.74 -20.33 -22.25
CA LEU A 335 -5.99 -18.88 -22.26
C LEU A 335 -5.92 -18.27 -20.85
N LEU A 336 -6.22 -19.05 -19.79
CA LEU A 336 -6.07 -18.62 -18.40
C LEU A 336 -4.66 -18.74 -17.84
N LYS A 337 -3.74 -19.49 -18.47
CA LYS A 337 -2.36 -19.70 -17.97
C LYS A 337 -1.64 -18.41 -17.56
N PRO A 338 -1.70 -17.29 -18.32
CA PRO A 338 -1.06 -16.04 -17.90
C PRO A 338 -1.69 -15.46 -16.62
N ALA A 339 -3.01 -15.53 -16.49
CA ALA A 339 -3.72 -15.06 -15.29
C ALA A 339 -3.43 -15.94 -14.07
N LEU A 340 -3.29 -17.26 -14.27
CA LEU A 340 -2.91 -18.21 -13.23
C LEU A 340 -1.47 -17.98 -12.76
N ALA A 341 -0.53 -17.80 -13.69
CA ALA A 341 0.84 -17.43 -13.36
C ALA A 341 0.89 -16.10 -12.60
N ASN A 342 0.13 -15.09 -13.06
CA ASN A 342 0.01 -13.80 -12.38
C ASN A 342 -0.50 -13.96 -10.93
N SER A 343 -1.58 -14.74 -10.76
CA SER A 343 -2.18 -15.01 -9.45
C SER A 343 -1.18 -15.71 -8.52
N PHE A 344 -0.52 -16.77 -9.01
CA PHE A 344 0.49 -17.50 -8.27
C PHE A 344 1.63 -16.60 -7.80
N LEU A 345 2.21 -15.79 -8.68
CA LEU A 345 3.34 -14.91 -8.34
C LEU A 345 2.93 -13.86 -7.30
N ILE A 346 1.74 -13.29 -7.42
CA ILE A 346 1.22 -12.31 -6.44
C ILE A 346 1.03 -12.95 -5.07
N ILE A 347 0.42 -14.13 -5.01
CA ILE A 347 0.18 -14.82 -3.73
C ILE A 347 1.50 -15.29 -3.12
N PHE A 348 2.44 -15.79 -3.92
CA PHE A 348 3.76 -16.19 -3.46
C PHE A 348 4.46 -15.03 -2.74
N VAL A 349 4.49 -13.84 -3.37
CA VAL A 349 5.08 -12.63 -2.75
C VAL A 349 4.32 -12.25 -1.49
N GLN A 350 2.98 -12.36 -1.49
CA GLN A 350 2.17 -12.00 -0.35
C GLN A 350 2.36 -12.95 0.85
N SER A 351 2.60 -14.24 0.59
CA SER A 351 2.93 -15.26 1.60
C SER A 351 4.32 -15.03 2.18
N LEU A 352 5.32 -14.72 1.33
CA LEU A 352 6.68 -14.40 1.76
C LEU A 352 6.74 -13.14 2.65
N ALA A 353 5.86 -12.18 2.37
CA ALA A 353 5.73 -10.91 3.09
C ALA A 353 4.83 -10.98 4.34
N ASP A 354 4.17 -12.10 4.58
CA ASP A 354 3.24 -12.24 5.69
C ASP A 354 3.99 -12.52 7.00
N PHE A 355 3.70 -11.69 7.99
CA PHE A 355 4.32 -11.72 9.30
C PHE A 355 3.35 -12.27 10.36
N SER A 356 2.08 -11.93 10.18
CA SER A 356 1.01 -12.11 11.14
C SER A 356 0.66 -13.57 11.41
N ASN A 357 0.46 -14.38 10.36
CA ASN A 357 0.13 -15.79 10.56
C ASN A 357 1.31 -16.62 11.07
N PRO A 358 2.54 -16.46 10.54
CA PRO A 358 3.70 -17.18 11.07
C PRO A 358 4.02 -16.87 12.53
N LEU A 359 3.80 -15.64 12.99
CA LEU A 359 4.02 -15.31 14.40
C LEU A 359 3.08 -16.10 15.34
N VAL A 360 1.81 -16.25 14.97
CA VAL A 360 0.80 -16.93 15.79
C VAL A 360 0.87 -18.45 15.67
N LEU A 361 1.14 -18.97 14.46
CA LEU A 361 1.04 -20.40 14.14
C LEU A 361 2.39 -21.07 13.89
N GLY A 362 3.51 -20.35 13.95
CA GLY A 362 4.81 -20.85 13.52
C GLY A 362 5.40 -21.93 14.40
N GLY A 363 5.20 -21.89 15.73
CA GLY A 363 5.83 -22.85 16.62
C GLY A 363 7.35 -22.84 16.44
N SER A 364 7.93 -23.95 15.96
CA SER A 364 9.36 -24.07 15.63
C SER A 364 9.69 -23.87 14.14
N PHE A 365 8.71 -23.43 13.33
CA PHE A 365 8.88 -23.19 11.90
C PHE A 365 9.08 -21.70 11.65
N ASP A 366 10.34 -21.29 11.57
CA ASP A 366 10.71 -19.91 11.35
C ASP A 366 10.71 -19.55 9.86
N VAL A 367 10.25 -18.33 9.56
CA VAL A 367 10.23 -17.73 8.23
C VAL A 367 10.89 -16.35 8.26
N LEU A 368 11.29 -15.84 7.09
CA LEU A 368 12.03 -14.59 6.96
C LEU A 368 11.33 -13.43 7.67
N ALA A 369 10.01 -13.29 7.48
CA ALA A 369 9.24 -12.19 8.01
C ALA A 369 9.26 -12.14 9.56
N THR A 370 9.10 -13.27 10.25
CA THR A 370 9.13 -13.33 11.72
C THR A 370 10.53 -13.23 12.27
N GLN A 371 11.52 -13.82 11.59
CA GLN A 371 12.91 -13.72 12.04
C GLN A 371 13.44 -12.28 11.97
N ILE A 372 13.07 -11.51 10.93
CA ILE A 372 13.40 -10.08 10.84
C ILE A 372 12.86 -9.33 12.07
N TYR A 373 11.64 -9.66 12.51
CA TYR A 373 11.06 -9.08 13.73
C TYR A 373 11.87 -9.45 14.96
N PHE A 374 12.17 -10.73 15.20
CA PHE A 374 12.90 -11.16 16.40
C PHE A 374 14.36 -10.70 16.48
N TYR A 375 14.98 -10.28 15.37
CA TYR A 375 16.31 -9.64 15.44
C TYR A 375 16.27 -8.19 15.91
N ILE A 376 15.13 -7.51 15.71
CA ILE A 376 14.94 -6.12 16.12
C ILE A 376 14.25 -6.07 17.49
N ALA A 377 13.15 -6.82 17.63
CA ALA A 377 12.40 -6.98 18.85
C ALA A 377 13.12 -7.95 19.82
N GLY A 378 12.84 -7.87 21.12
CA GLY A 378 13.38 -8.83 22.10
C GLY A 378 14.81 -8.54 22.59
N ALA A 379 15.22 -7.27 22.60
CA ALA A 379 16.51 -6.79 23.13
C ALA A 379 17.77 -7.28 22.39
N GLN A 380 17.64 -7.89 21.20
CA GLN A 380 18.78 -8.27 20.36
C GLN A 380 19.37 -7.08 19.61
N LEU A 381 18.54 -6.13 19.15
CA LEU A 381 18.94 -4.94 18.38
C LEU A 381 19.96 -5.25 17.26
N ASP A 382 19.88 -6.45 16.66
CA ASP A 382 20.79 -6.92 15.62
C ASP A 382 20.29 -6.42 14.26
N TYR A 383 20.56 -5.13 14.01
CA TYR A 383 20.19 -4.46 12.77
C TYR A 383 20.89 -5.08 11.55
N ALA A 384 22.07 -5.66 11.71
CA ALA A 384 22.82 -6.28 10.61
C ALA A 384 22.15 -7.58 10.12
N SER A 385 21.76 -8.46 11.04
CA SER A 385 21.01 -9.69 10.70
C SER A 385 19.62 -9.37 10.15
N ALA A 386 18.91 -8.43 10.77
CA ALA A 386 17.60 -8.00 10.29
C ALA A 386 17.67 -7.38 8.87
N SER A 387 18.68 -6.54 8.63
CA SER A 387 18.93 -5.92 7.33
C SER A 387 19.34 -6.95 6.28
N THR A 388 20.17 -7.93 6.63
CA THR A 388 20.60 -9.00 5.72
C THR A 388 19.40 -9.85 5.27
N LEU A 389 18.55 -10.29 6.20
CA LEU A 389 17.33 -11.04 5.86
C LEU A 389 16.32 -10.17 5.12
N GLY A 390 16.18 -8.91 5.52
CA GLY A 390 15.31 -7.94 4.86
C GLY A 390 15.72 -7.68 3.41
N ALA A 391 17.01 -7.55 3.14
CA ALA A 391 17.57 -7.40 1.80
C ALA A 391 17.36 -8.66 0.96
N VAL A 392 17.57 -9.86 1.52
CA VAL A 392 17.25 -11.12 0.83
C VAL A 392 15.78 -11.16 0.44
N LEU A 393 14.89 -10.85 1.38
CA LEU A 393 13.45 -10.81 1.17
C LEU A 393 13.05 -9.77 0.11
N LEU A 394 13.65 -8.58 0.13
CA LEU A 394 13.44 -7.53 -0.86
C LEU A 394 13.91 -7.95 -2.26
N ILE A 395 15.12 -8.51 -2.37
CA ILE A 395 15.70 -8.97 -3.64
C ILE A 395 14.84 -10.08 -4.24
N PHE A 396 14.41 -11.06 -3.45
CA PHE A 396 13.53 -12.12 -3.93
C PHE A 396 12.20 -11.56 -4.43
N SER A 397 11.57 -10.67 -3.66
CA SER A 397 10.31 -10.04 -4.04
C SER A 397 10.45 -9.23 -5.33
N LEU A 398 11.52 -8.43 -5.45
CA LEU A 398 11.81 -7.65 -6.64
C LEU A 398 12.11 -8.54 -7.85
N ALA A 399 12.87 -9.62 -7.68
CA ALA A 399 13.17 -10.56 -8.77
C ALA A 399 11.89 -11.21 -9.31
N ILE A 400 11.00 -11.66 -8.42
CA ILE A 400 9.70 -12.23 -8.79
C ILE A 400 8.83 -11.19 -9.49
N PHE A 401 8.80 -9.97 -8.97
CA PHE A 401 8.08 -8.86 -9.58
C PHE A 401 8.61 -8.52 -10.99
N VAL A 402 9.93 -8.51 -11.19
CA VAL A 402 10.55 -8.28 -12.51
C VAL A 402 10.23 -9.44 -13.47
N ILE A 403 10.28 -10.68 -13.00
CA ILE A 403 9.87 -11.86 -13.77
C ILE A 403 8.40 -11.71 -14.20
N GLN A 404 7.51 -11.35 -13.27
CA GLN A 404 6.11 -11.08 -13.52
C GLN A 404 5.94 -9.98 -14.59
N TYR A 405 6.63 -8.85 -14.43
CA TYR A 405 6.55 -7.71 -15.34
C TYR A 405 7.00 -8.07 -16.76
N ILE A 406 8.14 -8.75 -16.91
CA ILE A 406 8.69 -9.14 -18.22
C ILE A 406 7.85 -10.22 -18.89
N TRP A 407 7.41 -11.23 -18.13
CA TRP A 407 6.72 -12.40 -18.66
C TRP A 407 5.26 -12.10 -19.05
N ILE A 408 4.57 -11.25 -18.27
CA ILE A 408 3.15 -10.93 -18.47
C ILE A 408 2.97 -9.74 -19.40
N GLY A 409 3.87 -8.74 -19.37
CA GLY A 409 3.78 -7.51 -20.18
C GLY A 409 3.76 -7.73 -21.70
N LYS A 410 4.08 -8.94 -22.19
CA LYS A 410 4.08 -9.29 -23.61
C LYS A 410 2.88 -10.15 -24.06
N ARG A 411 1.96 -10.54 -23.16
CA ARG A 411 0.84 -11.44 -23.47
C ARG A 411 -0.50 -10.82 -23.09
N SER A 412 -0.78 -9.67 -23.70
CA SER A 412 -2.11 -9.09 -23.74
C SER A 412 -2.99 -9.91 -24.70
N TYR A 413 -3.60 -10.99 -24.20
CA TYR A 413 -4.71 -11.64 -24.90
C TYR A 413 -5.96 -10.76 -24.73
N VAL A 414 -5.97 -9.58 -25.35
CA VAL A 414 -7.19 -8.79 -25.52
C VAL A 414 -8.10 -9.60 -26.43
N THR A 415 -8.97 -10.41 -25.83
CA THR A 415 -10.06 -11.11 -26.53
C THR A 415 -11.31 -10.23 -26.65
N ILE A 416 -11.33 -9.05 -26.02
CA ILE A 416 -12.40 -8.08 -26.17
C ILE A 416 -12.17 -7.29 -27.46
N SER A 417 -12.65 -7.84 -28.57
CA SER A 417 -13.01 -7.05 -29.75
C SER A 417 -14.10 -6.05 -29.34
N GLY A 418 -14.09 -4.82 -29.86
CA GLY A 418 -15.11 -3.79 -29.58
C GLY A 418 -16.54 -4.12 -30.04
N LYS A 419 -16.85 -5.39 -30.29
CA LYS A 419 -18.17 -5.92 -30.60
C LYS A 419 -18.80 -6.52 -29.34
N SER A 420 -20.01 -6.08 -29.00
CA SER A 420 -20.82 -6.69 -27.95
C SER A 420 -21.14 -8.14 -28.31
N TYR A 421 -20.52 -9.11 -27.65
CA TYR A 421 -20.89 -10.52 -27.77
C TYR A 421 -22.15 -10.80 -26.95
N ARG A 422 -23.14 -11.44 -27.58
CA ARG A 422 -24.42 -11.87 -27.00
C ARG A 422 -24.52 -13.41 -26.88
N GLY A 423 -23.39 -14.09 -26.75
CA GLY A 423 -23.34 -15.55 -26.60
C GLY A 423 -23.47 -15.97 -25.13
N ASP A 424 -24.25 -17.02 -24.87
CA ASP A 424 -24.29 -17.68 -23.55
C ASP A 424 -23.00 -18.49 -23.34
N VAL A 425 -22.45 -18.43 -22.13
CA VAL A 425 -21.33 -19.29 -21.74
C VAL A 425 -21.71 -20.76 -21.83
N GLN A 426 -20.85 -21.58 -22.45
CA GLN A 426 -21.14 -22.99 -22.65
C GLN A 426 -21.10 -23.76 -21.32
N PRO A 427 -21.93 -24.80 -21.15
CA PRO A 427 -22.01 -25.54 -19.90
C PRO A 427 -20.72 -26.33 -19.64
N LEU A 428 -20.22 -26.22 -18.40
CA LEU A 428 -19.05 -26.98 -17.95
C LEU A 428 -19.24 -28.50 -18.04
N PRO A 429 -18.15 -29.27 -18.14
CA PRO A 429 -18.18 -30.71 -17.92
C PRO A 429 -18.82 -31.07 -16.57
N THR A 430 -19.69 -32.09 -16.56
CA THR A 430 -20.51 -32.43 -15.38
C THR A 430 -19.67 -32.77 -14.14
N GLY A 431 -18.60 -33.56 -14.30
CA GLY A 431 -17.70 -33.90 -13.19
C GLY A 431 -16.99 -32.68 -12.61
N LEU A 432 -16.50 -31.79 -13.49
CA LEU A 432 -15.86 -30.54 -13.08
C LEU A 432 -16.85 -29.60 -12.36
N LYS A 433 -18.09 -29.51 -12.84
CA LYS A 433 -19.15 -28.72 -12.18
C LYS A 433 -19.39 -29.19 -10.74
N TYR A 434 -19.53 -30.49 -10.52
CA TYR A 434 -19.75 -31.02 -9.17
C TYR A 434 -18.51 -30.89 -8.29
N GLY A 435 -17.31 -31.13 -8.82
CA GLY A 435 -16.06 -30.94 -8.08
C GLY A 435 -15.85 -29.48 -7.63
N VAL A 436 -16.02 -28.51 -8.54
CA VAL A 436 -15.94 -27.08 -8.24
C VAL A 436 -16.98 -26.67 -7.19
N SER A 437 -18.22 -27.15 -7.33
CA SER A 437 -19.30 -26.84 -6.39
C SER A 437 -19.02 -27.45 -5.00
N GLY A 438 -18.58 -28.72 -4.95
CA GLY A 438 -18.24 -29.40 -3.70
C GLY A 438 -17.10 -28.72 -2.95
N LEU A 439 -16.02 -28.34 -3.66
CA LEU A 439 -14.90 -27.64 -3.03
C LEU A 439 -15.31 -26.25 -2.52
N LEU A 440 -16.15 -25.53 -3.25
CA LEU A 440 -16.67 -24.25 -2.78
C LEU A 440 -17.56 -24.43 -1.54
N TYR A 441 -18.46 -25.41 -1.52
CA TYR A 441 -19.32 -25.63 -0.35
C TYR A 441 -18.51 -26.06 0.87
N PHE A 442 -17.47 -26.88 0.69
CA PHE A 442 -16.51 -27.19 1.74
C PHE A 442 -15.83 -25.93 2.26
N TRP A 443 -15.33 -25.07 1.37
CA TRP A 443 -14.72 -23.79 1.75
C TRP A 443 -15.67 -22.87 2.51
N MET A 444 -16.92 -22.76 2.05
CA MET A 444 -17.94 -21.96 2.70
C MET A 444 -18.27 -22.51 4.10
N ALA A 445 -18.46 -23.82 4.23
CA ALA A 445 -18.68 -24.46 5.52
C ALA A 445 -17.50 -24.21 6.48
N PHE A 446 -16.26 -24.36 5.98
CA PHE A 446 -15.05 -24.08 6.76
C PHE A 446 -15.01 -22.61 7.23
N ASN A 447 -15.31 -21.65 6.37
CA ASN A 447 -15.34 -20.22 6.75
C ASN A 447 -16.45 -19.92 7.75
N ILE A 448 -17.65 -20.50 7.59
CA ILE A 448 -18.74 -20.35 8.54
C ILE A 448 -18.32 -20.87 9.92
N LEU A 449 -17.67 -22.03 9.98
CA LEU A 449 -17.14 -22.58 11.22
C LEU A 449 -16.04 -21.70 11.81
N LEU A 450 -15.14 -21.18 10.99
CA LEU A 450 -14.04 -20.31 11.42
C LEU A 450 -14.55 -19.00 12.05
N TYR A 451 -15.39 -18.27 11.32
CA TYR A 451 -15.95 -17.01 11.83
C TYR A 451 -16.94 -17.24 12.98
N GLY A 452 -17.72 -18.33 12.91
CA GLY A 452 -18.57 -18.76 14.02
C GLY A 452 -17.77 -19.05 15.28
N SER A 453 -16.61 -19.69 15.17
CA SER A 453 -15.72 -19.98 16.30
C SER A 453 -15.08 -18.72 16.88
N ILE A 454 -14.70 -17.75 16.06
CA ILE A 454 -14.18 -16.46 16.55
C ILE A 454 -15.26 -15.70 17.34
N VAL A 455 -16.46 -15.61 16.77
CA VAL A 455 -17.58 -14.92 17.44
C VAL A 455 -17.98 -15.66 18.71
N PHE A 456 -18.14 -16.98 18.67
CA PHE A 456 -18.52 -17.77 19.85
C PHE A 456 -17.41 -17.75 20.91
N GLY A 457 -16.15 -17.95 20.51
CA GLY A 457 -15.00 -17.96 21.42
C GLY A 457 -14.74 -16.64 22.11
N SER A 458 -15.18 -15.52 21.52
CA SER A 458 -15.13 -14.23 22.21
C SER A 458 -15.97 -14.17 23.49
N PHE A 459 -16.99 -15.03 23.60
CA PHE A 459 -17.87 -15.14 24.77
C PHE A 459 -17.50 -16.30 25.70
N THR A 460 -16.40 -17.02 25.47
CA THR A 460 -16.01 -18.14 26.35
C THR A 460 -14.97 -17.71 27.38
N VAL A 461 -15.04 -18.29 28.59
CA VAL A 461 -14.06 -18.04 29.66
C VAL A 461 -12.66 -18.48 29.23
N ASN A 462 -12.52 -19.73 28.80
CA ASN A 462 -11.25 -20.27 28.33
C ASN A 462 -11.48 -21.33 27.26
N TRP A 463 -11.24 -20.98 26.00
CA TRP A 463 -11.48 -21.88 24.88
C TRP A 463 -10.72 -23.21 25.02
N GLY A 464 -11.42 -24.33 24.82
CA GLY A 464 -10.83 -25.67 24.95
C GLY A 464 -10.69 -26.19 26.39
N VAL A 465 -11.10 -25.40 27.39
CA VAL A 465 -11.11 -25.83 28.80
C VAL A 465 -12.46 -25.54 29.45
N ASP A 466 -12.92 -24.30 29.38
CA ASP A 466 -14.19 -23.84 29.92
C ASP A 466 -14.95 -23.00 28.89
N TYR A 467 -15.96 -23.62 28.28
CA TYR A 467 -16.85 -23.00 27.31
C TYR A 467 -18.02 -22.23 27.95
N SER A 468 -18.00 -22.00 29.26
CA SER A 468 -19.00 -21.15 29.94
C SER A 468 -19.04 -19.76 29.33
N LEU A 469 -20.26 -19.25 29.14
CA LEU A 469 -20.46 -17.93 28.54
C LEU A 469 -20.11 -16.84 29.55
N THR A 470 -19.27 -15.89 29.13
CA THR A 470 -18.86 -14.71 29.89
C THR A 470 -18.76 -13.48 29.00
N LEU A 471 -18.87 -12.30 29.63
CA LEU A 471 -18.58 -11.01 29.04
C LEU A 471 -17.24 -10.43 29.53
N ASP A 472 -16.50 -11.16 30.37
CA ASP A 472 -15.26 -10.69 30.99
C ASP A 472 -14.22 -10.29 29.94
N ASN A 473 -14.11 -11.03 28.83
CA ASN A 473 -13.22 -10.66 27.73
C ASN A 473 -13.50 -9.25 27.20
N TYR A 474 -14.77 -8.86 27.07
CA TYR A 474 -15.18 -7.55 26.60
C TYR A 474 -15.05 -6.48 27.69
N ILE A 475 -15.36 -6.82 28.94
CA ILE A 475 -15.21 -5.92 30.09
C ILE A 475 -13.73 -5.60 30.32
N ASN A 476 -12.84 -6.59 30.28
CA ASN A 476 -11.40 -6.37 30.39
C ASN A 476 -10.86 -5.60 29.18
N LEU A 477 -11.44 -5.80 27.99
CA LEU A 477 -11.00 -5.12 26.77
C LEU A 477 -11.41 -3.63 26.72
N PHE A 478 -12.66 -3.29 27.06
CA PHE A 478 -13.23 -1.93 26.91
C PHE A 478 -13.66 -1.25 28.21
N GLY A 479 -13.70 -1.97 29.33
CA GLY A 479 -14.17 -1.48 30.63
C GLY A 479 -13.14 -0.66 31.40
N MET A 480 -11.88 -0.58 30.93
CA MET A 480 -10.83 0.26 31.52
C MET A 480 -10.96 1.77 31.20
N GLY A 481 -12.03 2.17 30.50
CA GLY A 481 -12.27 3.57 30.11
C GLY A 481 -11.73 3.90 28.71
N PHE A 482 -11.90 5.15 28.26
CA PHE A 482 -11.51 5.57 26.90
C PHE A 482 -10.01 5.82 26.71
N SER A 483 -9.28 6.03 27.81
CA SER A 483 -7.82 6.27 27.83
C SER A 483 -7.00 4.98 27.93
N GLU A 484 -7.61 3.90 28.42
CA GLU A 484 -6.94 2.61 28.65
C GLU A 484 -7.67 1.48 27.91
N GLY A 485 -7.07 0.29 27.86
CA GLY A 485 -7.65 -0.84 27.11
C GLY A 485 -7.71 -0.63 25.59
N ALA A 486 -8.75 -1.14 24.93
CA ALA A 486 -8.81 -1.21 23.47
C ALA A 486 -9.36 0.04 22.77
N TRP A 487 -9.99 0.97 23.50
CA TRP A 487 -10.55 2.20 22.91
C TRP A 487 -9.47 3.05 22.22
N PRO A 488 -8.32 3.36 22.84
CA PRO A 488 -7.27 4.15 22.19
C PRO A 488 -6.77 3.51 20.90
N SER A 489 -6.53 2.20 20.89
CA SER A 489 -6.01 1.49 19.72
C SER A 489 -7.03 1.41 18.58
N LEU A 490 -8.32 1.24 18.90
CA LEU A 490 -9.39 1.24 17.91
C LEU A 490 -9.53 2.62 17.25
N LEU A 491 -9.63 3.67 18.06
CA LEU A 491 -9.77 5.06 17.59
C LEU A 491 -8.53 5.52 16.80
N THR A 492 -7.34 5.14 17.26
CA THR A 492 -6.08 5.44 16.57
C THR A 492 -6.05 4.79 15.20
N THR A 493 -6.43 3.51 15.10
CA THR A 493 -6.50 2.80 13.82
C THR A 493 -7.50 3.44 12.86
N MET A 494 -8.69 3.78 13.35
CA MET A 494 -9.72 4.44 12.56
C MET A 494 -9.27 5.83 12.08
N THR A 495 -8.61 6.59 12.94
CA THR A 495 -8.09 7.93 12.61
C THR A 495 -6.99 7.82 11.56
N TYR A 496 -6.01 6.92 11.76
CA TYR A 496 -4.90 6.74 10.83
C TYR A 496 -5.39 6.22 9.47
N ALA A 497 -6.28 5.23 9.45
CA ALA A 497 -6.90 4.74 8.22
C ALA A 497 -7.75 5.82 7.52
N GLY A 498 -8.48 6.63 8.30
CA GLY A 498 -9.28 7.76 7.82
C GLY A 498 -8.45 8.87 7.19
N VAL A 499 -7.22 9.10 7.65
CA VAL A 499 -6.26 10.04 7.05
C VAL A 499 -5.53 9.39 5.86
N ALA A 500 -5.10 8.14 5.99
CA ALA A 500 -4.32 7.45 4.96
C ALA A 500 -5.12 7.18 3.67
N ALA A 501 -6.41 6.83 3.78
CA ALA A 501 -7.22 6.44 2.62
C ALA A 501 -7.46 7.60 1.61
N PRO A 502 -7.85 8.82 2.04
CA PRO A 502 -7.94 9.97 1.14
C PRO A 502 -6.60 10.35 0.52
N LEU A 503 -5.50 10.34 1.29
CA LEU A 503 -4.16 10.63 0.76
C LEU A 503 -3.75 9.60 -0.30
N THR A 504 -4.03 8.32 -0.05
CA THR A 504 -3.79 7.24 -1.01
C THR A 504 -4.58 7.45 -2.31
N ALA A 505 -5.86 7.80 -2.21
CA ALA A 505 -6.70 8.07 -3.37
C ALA A 505 -6.23 9.31 -4.14
N LEU A 506 -5.86 10.39 -3.43
CA LEU A 506 -5.36 11.63 -4.01
C LEU A 506 -4.05 11.40 -4.78
N PHE A 507 -3.02 10.85 -4.13
CA PHE A 507 -1.73 10.63 -4.76
C PHE A 507 -1.81 9.54 -5.83
N GLY A 508 -2.56 8.47 -5.59
CA GLY A 508 -2.77 7.41 -6.58
C GLY A 508 -3.43 7.94 -7.85
N LEU A 509 -4.47 8.77 -7.73
CA LEU A 509 -5.13 9.40 -8.88
C LEU A 509 -4.21 10.41 -9.59
N LEU A 510 -3.47 11.21 -8.83
CA LEU A 510 -2.54 12.20 -9.37
C LEU A 510 -1.40 11.53 -10.17
N ILE A 511 -0.83 10.45 -9.64
CA ILE A 511 0.16 9.64 -10.38
C ILE A 511 -0.49 9.00 -11.62
N ALA A 512 -1.69 8.42 -11.50
CA ALA A 512 -2.40 7.85 -12.65
C ALA A 512 -2.65 8.90 -13.74
N TYR A 513 -3.04 10.11 -13.38
CA TYR A 513 -3.21 11.22 -14.32
C TYR A 513 -1.92 11.55 -15.06
N ILE A 514 -0.81 11.71 -14.34
CA ILE A 514 0.51 11.99 -14.94
C ILE A 514 0.94 10.84 -15.86
N VAL A 515 0.78 9.59 -15.43
CA VAL A 515 1.15 8.40 -16.21
C VAL A 515 0.26 8.21 -17.45
N VAL A 516 -1.04 8.49 -17.38
CA VAL A 516 -1.95 8.24 -18.51
C VAL A 516 -2.01 9.41 -19.48
N ARG A 517 -2.12 10.64 -18.98
CA ARG A 517 -2.40 11.83 -19.80
C ARG A 517 -1.15 12.53 -20.30
N GLN A 518 -0.01 12.39 -19.60
CA GLN A 518 1.21 13.12 -19.91
C GLN A 518 2.29 12.22 -20.56
N GLN A 519 3.12 12.86 -21.38
CA GLN A 519 4.28 12.25 -22.03
C GLN A 519 5.54 13.03 -21.63
N PHE A 520 6.46 12.37 -20.95
CA PHE A 520 7.70 13.01 -20.47
C PHE A 520 8.84 12.00 -20.39
N HIS A 521 10.06 12.54 -20.38
CA HIS A 521 11.28 11.76 -20.20
C HIS A 521 11.33 11.20 -18.77
N GLY A 522 11.55 9.89 -18.63
CA GLY A 522 11.57 9.23 -17.32
C GLY A 522 10.22 8.65 -16.85
N LYS A 523 9.16 8.72 -17.66
CA LYS A 523 7.86 8.12 -17.36
C LYS A 523 7.94 6.66 -16.91
N LYS A 524 8.71 5.83 -17.62
CA LYS A 524 8.95 4.41 -17.26
C LYS A 524 9.63 4.25 -15.91
N VAL A 525 10.49 5.20 -15.51
CA VAL A 525 11.17 5.17 -14.20
C VAL A 525 10.16 5.44 -13.09
N ILE A 526 9.23 6.38 -13.28
CA ILE A 526 8.15 6.64 -12.31
C ILE A 526 7.19 5.45 -12.25
N GLU A 527 6.80 4.87 -13.38
CA GLU A 527 6.01 3.64 -13.42
C GLU A 527 6.73 2.52 -12.64
N PHE A 528 8.03 2.32 -12.86
CA PHE A 528 8.81 1.32 -12.13
C PHE A 528 8.93 1.63 -10.62
N ALA A 529 9.23 2.87 -10.25
CA ALA A 529 9.41 3.28 -8.86
C ALA A 529 8.09 3.23 -8.07
N THR A 530 6.95 3.54 -8.69
CA THR A 530 5.64 3.36 -8.06
C THR A 530 5.26 1.89 -7.92
N MET A 531 5.70 1.03 -8.84
CA MET A 531 5.55 -0.41 -8.70
C MET A 531 6.41 -0.99 -7.56
N LEU A 532 7.55 -0.37 -7.24
CA LEU A 532 8.40 -0.77 -6.11
C LEU A 532 7.62 -0.78 -4.77
N CYS A 533 6.64 0.12 -4.59
CA CYS A 533 5.77 0.14 -3.40
C CYS A 533 5.06 -1.20 -3.15
N PHE A 534 4.72 -1.91 -4.22
CA PHE A 534 4.07 -3.22 -4.16
C PHE A 534 5.07 -4.35 -3.92
N ALA A 535 6.30 -4.19 -4.45
CA ALA A 535 7.34 -5.18 -4.35
C ALA A 535 8.00 -5.20 -2.96
N VAL A 536 8.08 -4.07 -2.24
CA VAL A 536 8.69 -4.02 -0.90
C VAL A 536 7.78 -4.73 0.12
N PRO A 537 8.22 -5.85 0.73
CA PRO A 537 7.44 -6.57 1.73
C PRO A 537 7.19 -5.71 2.98
N GLY A 538 6.09 -5.97 3.70
CA GLY A 538 5.69 -5.12 4.82
C GLY A 538 6.73 -5.10 5.94
N THR A 539 7.32 -6.23 6.30
CA THR A 539 8.37 -6.30 7.32
C THR A 539 9.60 -5.50 6.90
N VAL A 540 10.07 -5.68 5.67
CA VAL A 540 11.15 -4.90 5.06
C VAL A 540 10.85 -3.40 5.08
N ALA A 541 9.61 -3.01 4.74
CA ALA A 541 9.17 -1.62 4.82
C ALA A 541 9.22 -1.08 6.25
N GLY A 542 8.81 -1.86 7.25
CA GLY A 542 8.90 -1.46 8.67
C GLY A 542 10.35 -1.21 9.11
N VAL A 543 11.24 -2.18 8.87
CA VAL A 543 12.66 -2.06 9.23
C VAL A 543 13.34 -0.91 8.50
N SER A 544 13.15 -0.83 7.18
CA SER A 544 13.72 0.26 6.38
C SER A 544 13.25 1.64 6.81
N TYR A 545 12.00 1.78 7.25
CA TYR A 545 11.48 3.06 7.75
C TYR A 545 12.12 3.45 9.08
N ILE A 546 12.32 2.51 10.02
CA ILE A 546 13.09 2.79 11.23
C ILE A 546 14.50 3.25 10.84
N LEU A 547 15.22 2.45 10.06
CA LEU A 547 16.61 2.76 9.67
C LEU A 547 16.75 4.09 8.93
N ALA A 548 15.73 4.48 8.16
CA ALA A 548 15.75 5.73 7.39
C ALA A 548 15.41 6.97 8.22
N PHE A 549 14.53 6.83 9.21
CA PHE A 549 13.91 7.97 9.90
C PHE A 549 14.14 7.98 11.41
N ASN A 550 15.06 7.16 11.91
CA ASN A 550 15.51 7.17 13.30
C ASN A 550 16.65 8.17 13.54
N ASP A 551 17.42 8.51 12.49
CA ASP A 551 18.59 9.39 12.58
C ASP A 551 18.45 10.60 11.63
N ALA A 552 19.39 11.55 11.75
CA ALA A 552 19.49 12.68 10.84
C ALA A 552 19.58 12.18 9.37
N PRO A 553 18.92 12.83 8.41
CA PRO A 553 18.41 14.20 8.48
C PRO A 553 16.96 14.36 8.96
N VAL A 554 16.15 13.31 9.04
CA VAL A 554 14.72 13.43 9.35
C VAL A 554 14.28 12.40 10.39
N TYR A 555 13.87 12.89 11.55
CA TYR A 555 13.35 12.07 12.65
C TYR A 555 11.83 11.93 12.53
N LEU A 556 11.35 10.73 12.17
CA LEU A 556 9.91 10.40 12.16
C LEU A 556 9.59 9.18 13.03
N THR A 557 10.59 8.38 13.42
CA THR A 557 10.40 7.20 14.26
C THR A 557 9.70 7.59 15.57
N GLY A 558 8.73 6.78 15.97
CA GLY A 558 7.93 7.02 17.18
C GLY A 558 6.69 7.92 17.00
N THR A 559 6.54 8.59 15.85
CA THR A 559 5.43 9.52 15.61
C THR A 559 4.23 8.84 14.92
N ALA A 560 3.04 9.44 15.02
CA ALA A 560 1.88 9.01 14.22
C ALA A 560 2.13 9.15 12.70
N VAL A 561 2.98 10.09 12.31
CA VAL A 561 3.21 10.47 10.91
C VAL A 561 3.90 9.35 10.14
N ILE A 562 4.91 8.69 10.72
CA ILE A 562 5.61 7.57 10.05
C ILE A 562 4.67 6.39 9.76
N VAL A 563 3.74 6.12 10.68
CA VAL A 563 2.72 5.07 10.53
C VAL A 563 1.75 5.42 9.40
N ILE A 564 1.21 6.64 9.39
CA ILE A 564 0.28 7.10 8.34
C ILE A 564 0.97 7.10 6.97
N ILE A 565 2.20 7.60 6.88
CA ILE A 565 2.96 7.61 5.62
C ILE A 565 3.20 6.18 5.14
N SER A 566 3.61 5.27 6.01
CA SER A 566 3.79 3.85 5.67
C SER A 566 2.50 3.23 5.15
N MET A 567 1.34 3.53 5.76
CA MET A 567 0.02 3.11 5.26
C MET A 567 -0.29 3.68 3.87
N VAL A 568 -0.02 4.97 3.64
CA VAL A 568 -0.26 5.64 2.36
C VAL A 568 0.61 5.02 1.27
N MET A 569 1.94 5.03 1.46
CA MET A 569 2.89 4.61 0.43
C MET A 569 2.70 3.16 0.01
N ARG A 570 2.39 2.27 0.96
CA ARG A 570 2.11 0.86 0.67
C ARG A 570 0.80 0.65 -0.08
N ASN A 571 -0.17 1.56 0.06
CA ASN A 571 -1.49 1.44 -0.57
C ASN A 571 -1.64 2.27 -1.86
N ILE A 572 -0.71 3.19 -2.17
CA ILE A 572 -0.71 4.02 -3.41
C ILE A 572 -0.96 3.21 -4.69
N PRO A 573 -0.37 2.01 -4.90
CA PRO A 573 -0.59 1.23 -6.13
C PRO A 573 -2.06 0.89 -6.42
N VAL A 574 -2.90 0.79 -5.38
CA VAL A 574 -4.34 0.60 -5.54
C VAL A 574 -4.96 1.80 -6.24
N GLY A 575 -4.66 3.01 -5.77
CA GLY A 575 -5.17 4.25 -6.36
C GLY A 575 -4.64 4.50 -7.77
N ILE A 576 -3.38 4.13 -8.04
CA ILE A 576 -2.81 4.20 -9.38
C ILE A 576 -3.61 3.31 -10.35
N ARG A 577 -3.83 2.03 -10.00
CA ARG A 577 -4.56 1.10 -10.87
C ARG A 577 -6.01 1.51 -11.12
N ALA A 578 -6.70 1.94 -10.07
CA ALA A 578 -8.06 2.45 -10.18
C ALA A 578 -8.13 3.73 -11.04
N GLY A 579 -7.16 4.64 -10.86
CA GLY A 579 -7.02 5.85 -11.67
C GLY A 579 -6.73 5.55 -13.14
N ILE A 580 -5.82 4.62 -13.44
CA ILE A 580 -5.51 4.21 -14.82
C ILE A 580 -6.75 3.60 -15.49
N ALA A 581 -7.45 2.69 -14.80
CA ALA A 581 -8.66 2.07 -15.31
C ALA A 581 -9.78 3.09 -15.56
N GLY A 582 -9.96 4.06 -14.64
CA GLY A 582 -10.96 5.11 -14.78
C GLY A 582 -10.63 6.09 -15.91
N LEU A 583 -9.39 6.59 -15.97
CA LEU A 583 -8.94 7.51 -17.01
C LEU A 583 -8.89 6.86 -18.39
N GLY A 584 -8.58 5.57 -18.48
CA GLY A 584 -8.55 4.83 -19.75
C GLY A 584 -9.92 4.71 -20.42
N GLN A 585 -11.02 4.90 -19.68
CA GLN A 585 -12.38 4.93 -20.23
C GLN A 585 -12.80 6.33 -20.73
N LEU A 586 -12.04 7.37 -20.39
CA LEU A 586 -12.35 8.75 -20.72
C LEU A 586 -11.52 9.22 -21.92
N ASP A 587 -12.19 9.65 -22.98
CA ASP A 587 -11.53 10.16 -24.18
C ASP A 587 -10.68 11.41 -23.87
N LYS A 588 -9.51 11.53 -24.51
CA LYS A 588 -8.57 12.64 -24.29
C LYS A 588 -9.11 13.98 -24.82
N SER A 589 -10.08 13.95 -25.75
CA SER A 589 -10.75 15.14 -26.27
C SER A 589 -11.40 16.01 -25.19
N LEU A 590 -11.81 15.44 -24.04
CA LEU A 590 -12.32 16.20 -22.90
C LEU A 590 -11.27 17.15 -22.32
N ASP A 591 -10.03 16.68 -22.23
CA ASP A 591 -8.89 17.47 -21.74
C ASP A 591 -8.57 18.58 -22.76
N GLU A 592 -8.50 18.22 -24.04
CA GLU A 592 -8.18 19.13 -25.15
C GLU A 592 -9.23 20.23 -25.35
N ALA A 593 -10.52 19.90 -25.20
CA ALA A 593 -11.62 20.87 -25.26
C ALA A 593 -11.52 21.89 -24.12
N SER A 594 -11.22 21.44 -22.90
CA SER A 594 -11.05 22.33 -21.75
C SER A 594 -9.85 23.26 -21.93
N LEU A 595 -8.71 22.71 -22.35
CA LEU A 595 -7.49 23.48 -22.62
C LEU A 595 -7.68 24.48 -23.77
N SER A 596 -8.45 24.14 -24.80
CA SER A 596 -8.78 25.04 -25.92
C SER A 596 -9.61 26.26 -25.48
N LEU A 597 -10.41 26.10 -24.42
CA LEU A 597 -11.15 27.18 -23.76
C LEU A 597 -10.30 27.97 -22.75
N ARG A 598 -8.96 27.82 -22.80
CA ARG A 598 -7.99 28.45 -21.88
C ARG A 598 -8.16 28.04 -20.41
N ALA A 599 -8.79 26.90 -20.13
CA ALA A 599 -8.69 26.31 -18.80
C ALA A 599 -7.27 25.75 -18.58
N ASN A 600 -6.82 25.71 -17.33
CA ASN A 600 -5.57 25.05 -16.96
C ASN A 600 -5.84 23.60 -16.52
N SER A 601 -4.81 22.75 -16.47
CA SER A 601 -4.99 21.33 -16.11
C SER A 601 -5.61 21.14 -14.73
N PHE A 602 -5.34 22.03 -13.77
CA PHE A 602 -5.98 21.99 -12.44
C PHE A 602 -7.50 22.14 -12.54
N LYS A 603 -7.99 23.08 -13.35
CA LYS A 603 -9.43 23.29 -13.58
C LYS A 603 -10.05 22.11 -14.33
N THR A 604 -9.37 21.60 -15.36
CA THR A 604 -9.78 20.39 -16.09
C THR A 604 -9.93 19.21 -15.14
N ILE A 605 -8.94 18.96 -14.28
CA ILE A 605 -8.98 17.85 -13.32
C ILE A 605 -10.13 18.04 -12.33
N THR A 606 -10.22 19.20 -11.69
CA THR A 606 -11.19 19.43 -10.61
C THR A 606 -12.64 19.48 -11.09
N HIS A 607 -12.91 20.08 -12.25
CA HIS A 607 -14.27 20.31 -12.74
C HIS A 607 -14.76 19.26 -13.74
N ILE A 608 -13.86 18.55 -14.42
CA ILE A 608 -14.22 17.56 -15.44
C ILE A 608 -13.82 16.15 -14.97
N LEU A 609 -12.53 15.92 -14.71
CA LEU A 609 -12.05 14.55 -14.47
C LEU A 609 -12.47 14.01 -13.11
N ILE A 610 -12.34 14.75 -12.00
CA ILE A 610 -12.72 14.28 -10.66
C ILE A 610 -14.21 13.89 -10.61
N PRO A 611 -15.17 14.71 -11.11
CA PRO A 611 -16.57 14.32 -11.17
C PRO A 611 -16.84 13.04 -11.97
N LEU A 612 -16.14 12.85 -13.10
CA LEU A 612 -16.26 11.64 -13.92
C LEU A 612 -15.61 10.41 -13.24
N LEU A 613 -14.54 10.62 -12.49
CA LEU A 613 -13.77 9.59 -11.79
C LEU A 613 -14.29 9.29 -10.38
N ARG A 614 -15.37 9.94 -9.91
CA ARG A 614 -15.98 9.68 -8.58
C ARG A 614 -16.12 8.19 -8.25
N PRO A 615 -16.61 7.30 -9.16
CA PRO A 615 -16.72 5.88 -8.84
C PRO A 615 -15.36 5.21 -8.57
N ALA A 616 -14.32 5.60 -9.30
CA ALA A 616 -12.96 5.08 -9.13
C ALA A 616 -12.33 5.61 -7.82
N ILE A 617 -12.55 6.89 -7.51
CA ILE A 617 -12.07 7.53 -6.27
C ILE A 617 -12.72 6.86 -5.05
N LEU A 618 -14.05 6.68 -5.05
CA LEU A 618 -14.77 6.05 -3.95
C LEU A 618 -14.33 4.59 -3.75
N SER A 619 -14.20 3.82 -4.83
CA SER A 619 -13.68 2.44 -4.76
C SER A 619 -12.27 2.39 -4.16
N THR A 620 -11.40 3.32 -4.57
CA THR A 620 -10.03 3.43 -4.03
C THR A 620 -10.03 3.79 -2.55
N LEU A 621 -10.87 4.74 -2.15
CA LEU A 621 -10.97 5.20 -0.76
C LEU A 621 -11.40 4.05 0.16
N ILE A 622 -12.46 3.33 -0.22
CA ILE A 622 -12.97 2.18 0.56
C ILE A 622 -11.90 1.10 0.68
N TYR A 623 -11.29 0.72 -0.45
CA TYR A 623 -10.26 -0.32 -0.45
C TYR A 623 -9.04 0.09 0.38
N SER A 624 -8.57 1.34 0.23
CA SER A 624 -7.41 1.84 0.96
C SER A 624 -7.68 1.95 2.45
N PHE A 625 -8.90 2.33 2.84
CA PHE A 625 -9.32 2.35 4.24
C PHE A 625 -9.32 0.94 4.84
N VAL A 626 -9.94 -0.03 4.15
CA VAL A 626 -9.99 -1.43 4.58
C VAL A 626 -8.57 -2.00 4.71
N ARG A 627 -7.69 -1.70 3.74
CA ARG A 627 -6.30 -2.16 3.74
C ARG A 627 -5.46 -1.50 4.83
N ALA A 628 -5.68 -0.22 5.12
CA ALA A 628 -4.99 0.49 6.20
C ALA A 628 -5.37 -0.08 7.58
N MET A 629 -6.66 -0.32 7.83
CA MET A 629 -7.19 -0.92 9.08
C MET A 629 -6.61 -2.31 9.38
N THR A 630 -6.34 -3.10 8.34
CA THR A 630 -5.91 -4.51 8.45
C THR A 630 -4.39 -4.68 8.32
N THR A 631 -3.63 -3.60 8.15
CA THR A 631 -2.16 -3.70 8.00
C THR A 631 -1.51 -3.96 9.36
N VAL A 632 -0.53 -4.88 9.37
CA VAL A 632 0.26 -5.22 10.57
C VAL A 632 1.76 -5.23 10.27
N SER A 633 2.18 -5.91 9.19
CA SER A 633 3.59 -6.28 8.98
C SER A 633 4.60 -5.14 9.00
N ALA A 634 4.27 -3.96 8.46
CA ALA A 634 5.15 -2.79 8.53
C ALA A 634 4.95 -1.99 9.82
N ILE A 635 3.72 -1.97 10.30
CA ILE A 635 3.27 -1.09 11.39
C ILE A 635 3.81 -1.57 12.73
N ILE A 636 3.94 -2.88 12.94
CA ILE A 636 4.44 -3.45 14.20
C ILE A 636 5.84 -2.92 14.58
N PHE A 637 6.65 -2.57 13.59
CA PHE A 637 7.97 -1.95 13.79
C PHE A 637 7.90 -0.46 14.13
N LEU A 638 6.84 0.23 13.70
CA LEU A 638 6.75 1.69 13.73
C LEU A 638 5.91 2.22 14.90
N VAL A 639 5.13 1.36 15.56
CA VAL A 639 4.24 1.76 16.64
C VAL A 639 4.95 1.84 17.98
N THR A 640 4.52 2.82 18.77
CA THR A 640 4.87 3.02 20.18
C THR A 640 3.66 2.75 21.06
N PRO A 641 3.80 2.73 22.40
CA PRO A 641 2.64 2.61 23.29
C PRO A 641 1.54 3.65 23.04
N GLU A 642 1.91 4.87 22.62
CA GLU A 642 1.00 5.98 22.34
C GLU A 642 0.36 5.89 20.94
N THR A 643 1.11 5.42 19.94
CA THR A 643 0.64 5.32 18.54
C THR A 643 0.10 3.94 18.19
N ARG A 644 -0.16 3.11 19.21
CA ARG A 644 -0.57 1.71 19.05
C ARG A 644 -1.85 1.58 18.23
N VAL A 645 -1.83 0.70 17.24
CA VAL A 645 -3.01 0.36 16.44
C VAL A 645 -3.66 -0.92 16.97
N ALA A 646 -4.90 -1.17 16.56
CA ALA A 646 -5.70 -2.31 16.97
C ALA A 646 -5.01 -3.63 16.62
N THR A 647 -4.38 -3.70 15.44
CA THR A 647 -3.72 -4.92 14.98
C THR A 647 -2.49 -5.28 15.81
N SER A 648 -1.65 -4.30 16.18
CA SER A 648 -0.50 -4.53 17.07
C SER A 648 -0.95 -4.81 18.50
N TYR A 649 -2.00 -4.14 18.98
CA TYR A 649 -2.55 -4.42 20.30
C TYR A 649 -3.05 -5.87 20.41
N ILE A 650 -3.80 -6.36 19.43
CA ILE A 650 -4.29 -7.74 19.46
C ILE A 650 -3.11 -8.72 19.40
N LEU A 651 -2.12 -8.44 18.57
CA LEU A 651 -0.95 -9.29 18.45
C LEU A 651 -0.17 -9.41 19.76
N ASN A 652 0.06 -8.28 20.46
CA ASN A 652 0.71 -8.30 21.77
C ASN A 652 -0.08 -9.13 22.79
N ARG A 653 -1.42 -9.06 22.77
CA ARG A 653 -2.27 -9.90 23.64
C ARG A 653 -2.15 -11.39 23.33
N VAL A 654 -1.92 -11.73 22.06
CA VAL A 654 -1.63 -13.13 21.67
C VAL A 654 -0.25 -13.56 22.20
N GLU A 655 0.76 -12.69 22.10
CA GLU A 655 2.10 -12.95 22.65
C GLU A 655 2.07 -13.12 24.18
N ASP A 656 1.25 -12.33 24.88
CA ASP A 656 1.03 -12.41 26.33
C ASP A 656 0.20 -13.65 26.74
N GLY A 657 -0.33 -14.42 25.78
CA GLY A 657 -1.17 -15.60 26.04
C GLY A 657 -2.62 -15.27 26.40
N GLU A 658 -3.04 -14.01 26.29
CA GLU A 658 -4.40 -13.54 26.56
C GLU A 658 -5.33 -13.75 25.35
N TYR A 659 -5.46 -15.01 24.91
CA TYR A 659 -6.22 -15.38 23.72
C TYR A 659 -7.69 -14.93 23.77
N GLY A 660 -8.36 -15.01 24.92
CA GLY A 660 -9.76 -14.57 25.06
C GLY A 660 -9.98 -13.10 24.70
N ILE A 661 -9.08 -12.22 25.17
CA ILE A 661 -9.10 -10.78 24.87
C ILE A 661 -8.79 -10.54 23.38
N ALA A 662 -7.79 -11.26 22.84
CA ALA A 662 -7.42 -11.16 21.44
C ALA A 662 -8.55 -11.58 20.49
N ILE A 663 -9.26 -12.67 20.80
CA ILE A 663 -10.39 -13.19 20.03
C ILE A 663 -11.58 -12.21 20.11
N ALA A 664 -11.88 -11.67 21.30
CA ALA A 664 -12.94 -10.68 21.47
C ALA A 664 -12.68 -9.42 20.65
N TYR A 665 -11.45 -8.92 20.66
CA TYR A 665 -11.11 -7.75 19.85
C TYR A 665 -11.11 -8.09 18.34
N GLY A 666 -10.63 -9.27 17.95
CA GLY A 666 -10.74 -9.77 16.58
C GLY A 666 -12.20 -9.81 16.07
N SER A 667 -13.13 -10.31 16.90
CA SER A 667 -14.57 -10.30 16.64
C SER A 667 -15.10 -8.88 16.43
N VAL A 668 -14.76 -7.95 17.33
CA VAL A 668 -15.16 -6.53 17.23
C VAL A 668 -14.65 -5.89 15.94
N LEU A 669 -13.39 -6.12 15.57
CA LEU A 669 -12.84 -5.60 14.32
C LEU A 669 -13.58 -6.14 13.09
N ILE A 670 -13.98 -7.42 13.07
CA ILE A 670 -14.77 -7.98 11.98
C ILE A 670 -16.10 -7.22 11.84
N PHE A 671 -16.83 -7.01 12.94
CA PHE A 671 -18.11 -6.29 12.91
C PHE A 671 -17.94 -4.82 12.53
N VAL A 672 -16.94 -4.13 13.08
CA VAL A 672 -16.62 -2.74 12.72
C VAL A 672 -16.31 -2.61 11.23
N MET A 673 -15.50 -3.53 10.69
CA MET A 673 -15.13 -3.53 9.27
C MET A 673 -16.32 -3.82 8.36
N LEU A 674 -17.17 -4.79 8.72
CA LEU A 674 -18.40 -5.07 7.99
C LEU A 674 -19.35 -3.85 8.00
N ALA A 675 -19.53 -3.21 9.16
CA ALA A 675 -20.35 -2.02 9.28
C ALA A 675 -19.83 -0.88 8.39
N ILE A 676 -18.52 -0.63 8.41
CA ILE A 676 -17.90 0.41 7.57
C ILE A 676 -18.08 0.11 6.09
N ILE A 677 -17.87 -1.13 5.65
CA ILE A 677 -18.08 -1.51 4.24
C ILE A 677 -19.54 -1.31 3.84
N LEU A 678 -20.50 -1.69 4.68
CA LEU A 678 -21.93 -1.49 4.40
C LEU A 678 -22.31 -0.01 4.33
N ILE A 679 -21.78 0.82 5.22
CA ILE A 679 -21.98 2.28 5.18
C ILE A 679 -21.44 2.85 3.87
N PHE A 680 -20.23 2.46 3.48
CA PHE A 680 -19.64 2.91 2.24
C PHE A 680 -20.40 2.43 1.00
N ASP A 681 -20.85 1.18 0.96
CA ASP A 681 -21.63 0.66 -0.15
C ASP A 681 -23.00 1.36 -0.26
N ALA A 682 -23.63 1.71 0.87
CA ALA A 682 -24.84 2.54 0.87
C ALA A 682 -24.59 3.94 0.28
N LEU A 683 -23.51 4.62 0.72
CA LEU A 683 -23.12 5.94 0.20
C LEU A 683 -22.80 5.92 -1.30
N VAL A 684 -22.20 4.84 -1.80
CA VAL A 684 -21.88 4.66 -3.23
C VAL A 684 -23.10 4.22 -4.04
N GLY A 685 -23.96 3.38 -3.47
CA GLY A 685 -25.17 2.85 -4.09
C GLY A 685 -26.16 3.96 -4.47
N GLU A 686 -26.35 4.94 -3.59
CA GLU A 686 -27.17 6.12 -3.86
C GLU A 686 -26.62 6.94 -5.05
N ALA A 687 -25.30 7.03 -5.19
CA ALA A 687 -24.67 7.74 -6.32
C ALA A 687 -24.89 7.04 -7.67
N ARG A 688 -25.05 5.71 -7.71
CA ARG A 688 -25.41 4.96 -8.93
C ARG A 688 -26.91 5.06 -9.26
N VAL A 689 -27.77 5.01 -8.25
CA VAL A 689 -29.24 5.08 -8.43
C VAL A 689 -29.69 6.48 -8.84
N SER A 690 -29.05 7.53 -8.33
CA SER A 690 -29.30 8.93 -8.73
C SER A 690 -29.08 9.17 -10.24
N ARG A 691 -28.02 8.60 -10.84
CA ARG A 691 -27.79 8.67 -12.30
C ARG A 691 -28.82 7.89 -13.12
N SER A 692 -29.31 6.76 -12.61
CA SER A 692 -30.36 5.96 -13.27
C SER A 692 -31.71 6.69 -13.30
N LYS A 693 -32.05 7.44 -12.25
CA LYS A 693 -33.26 8.27 -12.21
C LYS A 693 -33.17 9.50 -13.11
N ALA A 694 -32.01 10.14 -13.22
CA ALA A 694 -31.80 11.28 -14.12
C ALA A 694 -31.92 10.87 -15.60
N ASN A 695 -31.39 9.71 -16.00
CA ASN A 695 -31.53 9.18 -17.36
C ASN A 695 -32.94 8.69 -17.73
N ASN A 696 -33.85 8.57 -16.76
CA ASN A 696 -35.25 8.16 -16.99
C ASN A 696 -36.23 9.34 -16.91
N GLN A 697 -35.73 10.58 -16.78
CA GLN A 697 -36.53 11.81 -16.72
C GLN A 697 -36.34 12.74 -17.93
N ASP A 698 -35.45 12.38 -18.86
CA ASP A 698 -35.37 12.91 -20.22
C ASP A 698 -35.92 11.87 -21.20
#